data_AF-A0A317ING3-F1
#
_entry.id   AF-A0A317ING3-F1
#
_cell.length_a   1.000
_cell.length_b   1.000
_cell.length_c   1.000
_cell.angle_alpha   90.00
_cell.angle_beta   90.00
_cell.angle_gamma   90.00
#
_symmetry.space_group_name_H-M   'P 1'
#
loop_
_entity.id
_entity.type
_entity.pdbx_description
1 polymer ?
#
loop_
_entity_poly.entity_id
_entity_poly.type
_entity_poly.pdbx_seq_one_letter_code
_entity_poly.pdbx_strand_id
1 'polypeptide(L)'
;MTANGSPKRKSFTHSSSFLIIVSIGSSFVLALYVLAVGTALSHRPESNIIEQTAQDVAYAMSQVSVSSDNFGSVGLSDIPPEEFSGSFAHPSRGRVISINSLYGVLRLDAFIARELHHPIISALLSKDFADCRATEKALTKKLFAAVEKHPVAQEKRPEFFGISGLGFREHIETSQAENFIYERTYRNLAAALAAHDSKLLDLTIKLGFVRSRKAMSTVQAPAFGPKLGDSVTPGELDTTSIDEKGQYRPGVPVLVPGFDPIMFTPLLSKTGVIDQADFVQDSRLSAPSAVLVEAVWEFRPIGHKTNPYRVSPRTACAAVGSKPVAMPPAALVINFPHGTPGLFHSVGEMLFFKNWKNSGAWRQASGGPVPGGGTLTVPQDASLKMASPGDALATIIYHWMRLLEPNCSAKNCVALINSTWRPGLAHLDKPANPSTNPAPVNSVLAHDSEARASALLDQSYPDGQGQTIVGNLFAKSELNVRSELTSPPPSALPLFVDRQGRLNLAGRRGFDAKMVQAFLSAVYDTDLAALESLWVAKLMTSKVASERPDIEQKMRIERQELNSINSTINRLSNKAGREESPIPLAKETLRQIALLKEKVAGAQEEIAKDEAQLRRLNKIAVLAEVAQENAHRTADLAYDLCAHAFKICRNGIVPLDNKGDAYLIGNKSCFFASRKPLSEADFLEATKGNDKLGLPAESPVNQYWLARSMNIRPDVDSVLKNLDPAYDPLAAKIKSAMKESLNLPPFTPLCVVLDSQAVNSGKAEPLFCNSYPFFKIFIPNGQFLYYCQHAAETGTNPSVYWSALIRDLVAYRGNGGGSPISSTEEDWCKKQGGTFGVCPGLACEFQLRTPLPNLSNFPAGSSVSNEAGEQMPQVPPVPADML
;
A
#
# COMPACT_ATOMS: atom_id res chain seq x y z
N MET A 1 83.51 -54.70 52.41
CA MET A 1 82.28 -54.79 53.23
C MET A 1 81.10 -54.43 52.33
N THR A 2 80.44 -55.41 51.71
CA THR A 2 79.09 -55.92 52.11
C THR A 2 78.03 -54.82 52.08
N ALA A 3 76.87 -54.88 51.40
CA ALA A 3 76.25 -55.87 50.54
C ALA A 3 74.99 -55.23 49.87
N ASN A 4 74.65 -55.73 48.67
CA ASN A 4 73.32 -55.99 48.09
C ASN A 4 72.17 -54.97 48.10
N GLY A 5 71.59 -54.78 46.90
CA GLY A 5 70.21 -54.31 46.71
C GLY A 5 69.73 -54.26 45.26
N SER A 6 69.65 -55.42 44.56
CA SER A 6 69.00 -55.52 43.23
C SER A 6 67.47 -55.60 43.35
N PRO A 7 66.66 -54.84 42.60
CA PRO A 7 65.23 -55.09 42.50
C PRO A 7 64.95 -56.20 41.46
N LYS A 8 64.41 -57.32 41.95
CA LYS A 8 63.98 -58.46 41.13
C LYS A 8 62.71 -58.12 40.33
N ARG A 9 62.82 -58.19 38.99
CA ARG A 9 61.70 -58.42 38.05
C ARG A 9 61.00 -59.73 38.38
N LYS A 10 59.82 -59.72 39.03
CA LYS A 10 58.83 -60.81 38.97
C LYS A 10 57.42 -60.28 39.29
N SER A 11 56.71 -59.75 38.28
CA SER A 11 55.25 -59.55 38.30
C SER A 11 54.73 -59.11 36.93
N PHE A 12 54.93 -59.92 35.87
CA PHE A 12 54.38 -59.60 34.54
C PHE A 12 53.70 -60.77 33.84
N THR A 13 53.59 -61.94 34.47
CA THR A 13 53.01 -63.15 33.85
C THR A 13 51.57 -63.45 34.29
N HIS A 14 51.08 -62.84 35.37
CA HIS A 14 49.67 -63.03 35.79
C HIS A 14 48.70 -62.01 35.20
N SER A 15 49.16 -60.80 34.84
CA SER A 15 48.30 -59.76 34.25
C SER A 15 47.97 -60.03 32.77
N SER A 16 48.92 -60.59 32.01
CA SER A 16 48.73 -60.95 30.61
C SER A 16 47.74 -62.11 30.42
N SER A 17 47.81 -63.13 31.26
CA SER A 17 46.89 -64.28 31.21
C SER A 17 45.44 -63.87 31.54
N PHE A 18 45.24 -62.92 32.46
CA PHE A 18 43.90 -62.42 32.80
C PHE A 18 43.31 -61.58 31.66
N LEU A 19 44.11 -60.73 31.01
CA LEU A 19 43.69 -59.96 29.83
C LEU A 19 43.33 -60.85 28.64
N ILE A 20 44.05 -61.95 28.42
CA ILE A 20 43.74 -62.91 27.35
C ILE A 20 42.42 -63.63 27.64
N ILE A 21 42.17 -64.06 28.88
CA ILE A 21 40.92 -64.74 29.26
C ILE A 21 39.72 -63.78 29.13
N VAL A 22 39.87 -62.51 29.55
CA VAL A 22 38.81 -61.50 29.42
C VAL A 22 38.55 -61.15 27.94
N SER A 23 39.60 -61.08 27.11
CA SER A 23 39.49 -60.83 25.67
C SER A 23 38.81 -61.98 24.91
N ILE A 24 39.16 -63.23 25.25
CA ILE A 24 38.52 -64.42 24.66
C ILE A 24 37.07 -64.51 25.13
N GLY A 25 36.81 -64.25 26.42
CA GLY A 25 35.45 -64.23 26.97
C GLY A 25 34.56 -63.17 26.31
N SER A 26 35.07 -61.94 26.15
CA SER A 26 34.32 -60.86 25.49
C SER A 26 34.10 -61.13 24.00
N SER A 27 35.10 -61.68 23.31
CA SER A 27 34.99 -62.07 21.90
C SER A 27 33.99 -63.21 21.70
N PHE A 28 33.92 -64.16 22.63
CA PHE A 28 32.98 -65.27 22.57
C PHE A 28 31.54 -64.81 22.84
N VAL A 29 31.35 -63.90 23.80
CA VAL A 29 30.04 -63.26 24.05
C VAL A 29 29.61 -62.41 22.86
N LEU A 30 30.53 -61.67 22.23
CA LEU A 30 30.23 -60.91 21.01
C LEU A 30 29.87 -61.83 19.85
N ALA A 31 30.60 -62.94 19.67
CA ALA A 31 30.30 -63.93 18.65
C ALA A 31 28.94 -64.59 18.87
N LEU A 32 28.62 -65.00 20.11
CA LEU A 32 27.30 -65.53 20.45
C LEU A 32 26.20 -64.50 20.26
N TYR A 33 26.45 -63.21 20.57
CA TYR A 33 25.50 -62.13 20.32
C TYR A 33 25.27 -61.94 18.82
N VAL A 34 26.33 -61.88 18.00
CA VAL A 34 26.23 -61.76 16.54
C VAL A 34 25.54 -62.98 15.93
N LEU A 35 25.80 -64.18 16.45
CA LEU A 35 25.19 -65.43 15.97
C LEU A 35 23.72 -65.53 16.41
N ALA A 36 23.37 -65.12 17.63
CA ALA A 36 22.00 -65.03 18.11
C ALA A 36 21.19 -63.96 17.38
N VAL A 37 21.77 -62.79 17.15
CA VAL A 37 21.14 -61.71 16.36
C VAL A 37 21.03 -62.12 14.89
N GLY A 38 22.06 -62.74 14.31
CA GLY A 38 22.06 -63.24 12.93
C GLY A 38 21.06 -64.38 12.69
N THR A 39 20.89 -65.29 13.65
CA THR A 39 19.88 -66.36 13.60
C THR A 39 18.47 -65.83 13.87
N ALA A 40 18.30 -64.88 14.78
CA ALA A 40 17.02 -64.21 15.01
C ALA A 40 16.57 -63.36 13.80
N LEU A 41 17.51 -62.72 13.10
CA LEU A 41 17.26 -61.98 11.84
C LEU A 41 16.98 -62.91 10.65
N SER A 42 17.66 -64.07 10.57
CA SER A 42 17.48 -65.02 9.46
C SER A 42 16.13 -65.76 9.49
N HIS A 43 15.44 -65.81 10.63
CA HIS A 43 14.14 -66.49 10.76
C HIS A 43 12.91 -65.58 10.57
N ARG A 44 13.07 -64.32 10.12
CA ARG A 44 11.95 -63.39 9.83
C ARG A 44 11.93 -62.67 8.45
N PRO A 45 12.49 -63.19 7.34
CA PRO A 45 12.60 -62.40 6.12
C PRO A 45 11.27 -62.21 5.36
N GLU A 46 10.38 -63.21 5.30
CA GLU A 46 9.25 -63.19 4.36
C GLU A 46 8.05 -62.35 4.80
N SER A 47 7.70 -62.33 6.08
CA SER A 47 6.59 -61.48 6.59
C SER A 47 6.95 -60.00 6.52
N ASN A 48 8.24 -59.67 6.61
CA ASN A 48 8.73 -58.29 6.60
C ASN A 48 8.59 -57.64 5.20
N ILE A 49 8.71 -58.42 4.11
CA ILE A 49 8.66 -57.87 2.73
C ILE A 49 7.25 -57.37 2.38
N ILE A 50 6.20 -58.13 2.69
CA ILE A 50 4.81 -57.71 2.41
C ILE A 50 4.38 -56.56 3.32
N GLU A 51 4.81 -56.56 4.58
CA GLU A 51 4.57 -55.49 5.55
C GLU A 51 5.26 -54.18 5.12
N GLN A 52 6.52 -54.26 4.70
CA GLN A 52 7.27 -53.13 4.14
C GLN A 52 6.61 -52.61 2.85
N THR A 53 6.13 -53.51 1.98
CA THR A 53 5.42 -53.15 0.76
C THR A 53 4.12 -52.40 1.08
N ALA A 54 3.32 -52.89 2.05
CA ALA A 54 2.13 -52.19 2.49
C ALA A 54 2.46 -50.81 3.06
N GLN A 55 3.53 -50.70 3.85
CA GLN A 55 3.99 -49.42 4.38
C GLN A 55 4.44 -48.44 3.28
N ASP A 56 5.16 -48.92 2.26
CA ASP A 56 5.58 -48.14 1.10
C ASP A 56 4.38 -47.63 0.30
N VAL A 57 3.34 -48.47 0.12
CA VAL A 57 2.08 -48.06 -0.52
C VAL A 57 1.38 -46.98 0.30
N ALA A 58 1.25 -47.16 1.62
CA ALA A 58 0.67 -46.15 2.49
C ALA A 58 1.47 -44.83 2.48
N TYR A 59 2.80 -44.91 2.40
CA TYR A 59 3.64 -43.72 2.24
C TYR A 59 3.42 -43.05 0.88
N ALA A 60 3.32 -43.82 -0.21
CA ALA A 60 3.01 -43.29 -1.53
C ALA A 60 1.63 -42.62 -1.59
N MET A 61 0.62 -43.20 -0.93
CA MET A 61 -0.71 -42.59 -0.78
C MET A 61 -0.65 -41.25 -0.04
N SER A 62 0.19 -41.13 0.99
CA SER A 62 0.34 -39.86 1.73
C SER A 62 0.88 -38.73 0.85
N GLN A 63 1.57 -39.04 -0.24
CA GLN A 63 2.13 -38.10 -1.21
C GLN A 63 1.14 -37.72 -2.32
N VAL A 64 -0.04 -38.35 -2.39
CA VAL A 64 -1.07 -38.00 -3.38
C VAL A 64 -1.72 -36.68 -2.99
N SER A 65 -1.69 -35.73 -3.92
CA SER A 65 -2.39 -34.46 -3.79
C SER A 65 -3.20 -34.12 -5.04
N VAL A 66 -4.21 -33.29 -4.85
CA VAL A 66 -5.02 -32.66 -5.90
C VAL A 66 -4.83 -31.15 -5.81
N SER A 67 -4.71 -30.49 -6.96
CA SER A 67 -4.64 -29.03 -7.01
C SER A 67 -6.05 -28.45 -6.96
N SER A 68 -6.26 -27.51 -6.06
CA SER A 68 -7.46 -26.68 -5.95
C SER A 68 -7.06 -25.22 -6.19
N ASP A 69 -7.86 -24.51 -6.99
CA ASP A 69 -7.62 -23.09 -7.27
C ASP A 69 -7.66 -22.25 -5.97
N ASN A 70 -8.57 -22.59 -5.06
CA ASN A 70 -8.77 -21.86 -3.80
C ASN A 70 -7.80 -22.29 -2.70
N PHE A 71 -7.50 -23.59 -2.57
CA PHE A 71 -6.72 -24.12 -1.43
C PHE A 71 -5.27 -24.45 -1.76
N GLY A 72 -4.89 -24.46 -3.04
CA GLY A 72 -3.60 -24.97 -3.49
C GLY A 72 -3.59 -26.51 -3.51
N SER A 73 -2.45 -27.12 -3.18
CA SER A 73 -2.34 -28.58 -3.14
C SER A 73 -2.98 -29.16 -1.87
N VAL A 74 -3.98 -30.03 -2.04
CA VAL A 74 -4.69 -30.72 -0.94
C VAL A 74 -4.44 -32.23 -1.01
N GLY A 75 -4.14 -32.86 0.13
CA GLY A 75 -3.80 -34.29 0.21
C GLY A 75 -4.33 -34.98 1.48
N LEU A 76 -3.86 -36.21 1.74
CA LEU A 76 -4.23 -36.96 2.95
C LEU A 76 -3.46 -36.51 4.20
N SER A 77 -2.20 -36.11 4.03
CA SER A 77 -1.31 -35.66 5.11
C SER A 77 -0.77 -34.27 4.83
N ASP A 78 -0.50 -33.51 5.89
CA ASP A 78 0.16 -32.21 5.74
C ASP A 78 1.63 -32.44 5.35
N ILE A 79 2.09 -31.83 4.26
CA ILE A 79 3.48 -31.93 3.79
C ILE A 79 4.04 -30.51 3.75
N PRO A 80 5.10 -30.20 4.53
CA PRO A 80 5.74 -28.89 4.46
C PRO A 80 6.40 -28.68 3.09
N PRO A 81 6.56 -27.43 2.64
CA PRO A 81 7.36 -27.16 1.45
C PRO A 81 8.81 -27.65 1.70
N GLU A 82 9.43 -28.30 0.71
CA GLU A 82 10.84 -28.68 0.81
C GLU A 82 11.72 -27.42 0.82
N GLU A 83 12.43 -27.16 1.93
CA GLU A 83 13.44 -26.11 2.00
C GLU A 83 14.69 -26.53 1.20
N PHE A 84 14.80 -26.07 -0.04
CA PHE A 84 16.00 -26.31 -0.83
C PHE A 84 17.16 -25.45 -0.33
N SER A 85 18.15 -26.09 0.30
CA SER A 85 19.48 -25.55 0.53
C SER A 85 20.40 -25.98 -0.62
N GLY A 86 20.29 -25.33 -1.79
CA GLY A 86 21.16 -25.64 -2.94
C GLY A 86 20.71 -25.04 -4.27
N SER A 87 21.68 -24.54 -5.03
CA SER A 87 21.54 -23.70 -6.21
C SER A 87 21.14 -24.44 -7.49
N PHE A 88 19.94 -24.98 -7.64
CA PHE A 88 19.33 -25.21 -8.97
C PHE A 88 17.79 -25.24 -8.86
N ALA A 89 17.12 -24.43 -9.68
CA ALA A 89 15.66 -24.29 -9.68
C ALA A 89 14.98 -25.46 -10.42
N HIS A 90 14.40 -26.39 -9.66
CA HIS A 90 13.32 -27.27 -10.14
C HIS A 90 11.99 -26.78 -9.56
N PRO A 91 10.83 -27.02 -10.23
CA PRO A 91 9.53 -26.59 -9.73
C PRO A 91 9.28 -27.28 -8.39
N SER A 92 9.38 -26.50 -7.33
CA SER A 92 9.22 -26.91 -5.94
C SER A 92 7.87 -27.58 -5.73
N ARG A 93 7.84 -28.72 -5.03
CA ARG A 93 6.58 -29.21 -4.46
C ARG A 93 6.13 -28.18 -3.43
N GLY A 94 5.10 -27.41 -3.79
CA GLY A 94 4.43 -26.50 -2.87
C GLY A 94 3.87 -27.25 -1.66
N ARG A 95 3.61 -26.52 -0.58
CA ARG A 95 2.98 -27.05 0.64
C ARG A 95 1.70 -27.83 0.28
N VAL A 96 1.54 -29.02 0.86
CA VAL A 96 0.29 -29.79 0.76
C VAL A 96 -0.45 -29.68 2.09
N ILE A 97 -1.69 -29.22 2.04
CA ILE A 97 -2.58 -29.16 3.21
C ILE A 97 -3.43 -30.43 3.24
N SER A 98 -3.51 -31.09 4.38
CA SER A 98 -4.37 -32.27 4.55
C SER A 98 -5.83 -31.89 4.52
N ILE A 99 -6.67 -32.78 4.00
CA ILE A 99 -8.12 -32.60 4.01
C ILE A 99 -8.68 -32.42 5.43
N ASN A 100 -8.07 -33.07 6.43
CA ASN A 100 -8.42 -32.91 7.84
C ASN A 100 -8.11 -31.50 8.35
N SER A 101 -6.91 -30.97 8.08
CA SER A 101 -6.52 -29.62 8.47
C SER A 101 -7.42 -28.58 7.80
N LEU A 102 -7.74 -28.77 6.51
CA LEU A 102 -8.65 -27.89 5.77
C LEU A 102 -10.07 -27.86 6.38
N TYR A 103 -10.67 -29.03 6.64
CA TYR A 103 -11.97 -29.10 7.32
C TYR A 103 -11.94 -28.51 8.74
N GLY A 104 -10.82 -28.68 9.46
CA GLY A 104 -10.62 -28.07 10.77
C GLY A 104 -10.66 -26.54 10.72
N VAL A 105 -9.97 -25.93 9.76
CA VAL A 105 -9.97 -24.48 9.53
C VAL A 105 -11.36 -23.99 9.11
N LEU A 106 -11.99 -24.62 8.12
CA LEU A 106 -13.33 -24.20 7.65
C LEU A 106 -14.39 -24.32 8.76
N ARG A 107 -14.27 -25.32 9.65
CA ARG A 107 -15.13 -25.42 10.82
C ARG A 107 -14.91 -24.25 11.77
N LEU A 108 -13.66 -23.88 12.08
CA LEU A 108 -13.35 -22.71 12.90
C LEU A 108 -13.93 -21.44 12.26
N ASP A 109 -13.76 -21.27 10.95
CA ASP A 109 -14.29 -20.14 10.20
C ASP A 109 -15.82 -20.07 10.30
N ALA A 110 -16.52 -21.21 10.32
CA ALA A 110 -17.97 -21.26 10.55
C ALA A 110 -18.38 -20.74 11.93
N PHE A 111 -17.63 -21.04 12.98
CA PHE A 111 -17.89 -20.47 14.31
C PHE A 111 -17.63 -18.97 14.33
N ILE A 112 -16.53 -18.50 13.74
CA ILE A 112 -16.21 -17.07 13.68
C ILE A 112 -17.27 -16.32 12.85
N ALA A 113 -17.66 -16.86 11.69
CA ALA A 113 -18.69 -16.28 10.83
C ALA A 113 -20.05 -16.19 11.54
N ARG A 114 -20.41 -17.20 12.33
CA ARG A 114 -21.62 -17.17 13.16
C ARG A 114 -21.58 -16.05 14.17
N GLU A 115 -20.47 -15.86 14.88
CA GLU A 115 -20.33 -14.81 15.90
C GLU A 115 -20.26 -13.41 15.28
N LEU A 116 -19.65 -13.27 14.09
CA LEU A 116 -19.58 -12.01 13.36
C LEU A 116 -20.90 -11.64 12.66
N HIS A 117 -21.74 -12.62 12.30
CA HIS A 117 -22.98 -12.41 11.54
C HIS A 117 -22.77 -11.62 10.23
N HIS A 118 -21.62 -11.75 9.57
CA HIS A 118 -21.32 -11.02 8.32
C HIS A 118 -21.72 -11.82 7.07
N PRO A 119 -22.53 -11.27 6.15
CA PRO A 119 -23.07 -12.02 5.01
C PRO A 119 -21.98 -12.42 4.01
N ILE A 120 -21.01 -11.55 3.72
CA ILE A 120 -19.90 -11.85 2.79
C ILE A 120 -19.05 -13.02 3.28
N ILE A 121 -18.68 -13.03 4.56
CA ILE A 121 -17.89 -14.12 5.17
C ILE A 121 -18.68 -15.43 5.06
N SER A 122 -19.98 -15.41 5.34
CA SER A 122 -20.84 -16.60 5.26
C SER A 122 -20.97 -17.12 3.82
N ALA A 123 -21.04 -16.22 2.83
CA ALA A 123 -21.10 -16.59 1.42
C ALA A 123 -19.79 -17.21 0.91
N LEU A 124 -18.64 -16.60 1.24
CA LEU A 124 -17.32 -17.13 0.92
C LEU A 124 -17.08 -18.50 1.57
N LEU A 125 -17.46 -18.64 2.84
CA LEU A 125 -17.38 -19.90 3.56
C LEU A 125 -18.23 -21.00 2.92
N SER A 126 -19.44 -20.66 2.46
CA SER A 126 -20.32 -21.62 1.79
C SER A 126 -19.73 -22.14 0.49
N LYS A 127 -19.10 -21.25 -0.29
CA LYS A 127 -18.36 -21.60 -1.51
C LYS A 127 -17.18 -22.52 -1.18
N ASP A 128 -16.37 -22.15 -0.19
CA ASP A 128 -15.18 -22.91 0.19
C ASP A 128 -15.54 -24.31 0.76
N PHE A 129 -16.65 -24.47 1.48
CA PHE A 129 -17.14 -25.80 1.88
C PHE A 129 -17.52 -26.67 0.67
N ALA A 130 -18.20 -26.10 -0.33
CA ALA A 130 -18.55 -26.81 -1.55
C ALA A 130 -17.29 -27.24 -2.32
N ASP A 131 -16.31 -26.34 -2.46
CA ASP A 131 -15.04 -26.61 -3.14
C ASP A 131 -14.18 -27.63 -2.37
N CYS A 132 -14.19 -27.59 -1.05
CA CYS A 132 -13.51 -28.57 -0.20
C CYS A 132 -14.10 -29.98 -0.41
N ARG A 133 -15.43 -30.11 -0.43
CA ARG A 133 -16.13 -31.38 -0.71
C ARG A 133 -15.84 -31.89 -2.12
N ALA A 134 -15.79 -31.01 -3.12
CA ALA A 134 -15.41 -31.37 -4.48
C ALA A 134 -13.95 -31.85 -4.55
N THR A 135 -13.05 -31.18 -3.82
CA THR A 135 -11.63 -31.54 -3.71
C THR A 135 -11.44 -32.89 -3.03
N GLU A 136 -12.19 -33.20 -1.97
CA GLU A 136 -12.18 -34.52 -1.31
C GLU A 136 -12.62 -35.64 -2.27
N LYS A 137 -13.68 -35.42 -3.06
CA LYS A 137 -14.13 -36.37 -4.08
C LYS A 137 -13.07 -36.59 -5.15
N ALA A 138 -12.44 -35.52 -5.63
CA ALA A 138 -11.36 -35.60 -6.60
C ALA A 138 -10.13 -36.34 -6.04
N LEU A 139 -9.75 -36.07 -4.78
CA LEU A 139 -8.66 -36.76 -4.09
C LEU A 139 -8.96 -38.25 -3.95
N THR A 140 -10.18 -38.60 -3.54
CA THR A 140 -10.63 -39.98 -3.41
C THR A 140 -10.55 -40.70 -4.76
N LYS A 141 -11.08 -40.10 -5.83
CA LYS A 141 -10.99 -40.64 -7.19
C LYS A 141 -9.54 -40.87 -7.61
N LYS A 142 -8.65 -39.90 -7.36
CA LYS A 142 -7.23 -39.99 -7.68
C LYS A 142 -6.51 -41.10 -6.90
N LEU A 143 -6.85 -41.29 -5.62
CA LEU A 143 -6.31 -42.38 -4.80
C LEU A 143 -6.72 -43.76 -5.33
N PHE A 144 -7.98 -43.94 -5.70
CA PHE A 144 -8.46 -45.20 -6.28
C PHE A 144 -7.80 -45.49 -7.63
N ALA A 145 -7.71 -44.50 -8.52
CA ALA A 145 -6.99 -44.64 -9.79
C ALA A 145 -5.54 -45.05 -9.56
N ALA A 146 -4.85 -44.40 -8.61
CA ALA A 146 -3.42 -44.62 -8.33
C ALA A 146 -3.07 -46.08 -7.99
N VAL A 147 -4.01 -46.83 -7.41
CA VAL A 147 -3.83 -48.23 -7.01
C VAL A 147 -4.56 -49.22 -7.92
N GLU A 148 -5.26 -48.75 -8.95
CA GLU A 148 -6.01 -49.58 -9.87
C GLU A 148 -5.08 -50.49 -10.67
N LYS A 149 -5.47 -51.76 -10.80
CA LYS A 149 -4.68 -52.78 -11.50
C LYS A 149 -4.74 -52.52 -13.00
N HIS A 150 -3.60 -52.17 -13.58
CA HIS A 150 -3.43 -52.07 -15.03
C HIS A 150 -2.61 -53.25 -15.55
N PRO A 151 -2.84 -53.74 -16.80
CA PRO A 151 -1.91 -54.66 -17.44
C PRO A 151 -0.54 -53.98 -17.54
N VAL A 152 0.37 -54.38 -16.66
CA VAL A 152 1.77 -53.96 -16.72
C VAL A 152 2.34 -54.63 -17.98
N ALA A 153 2.54 -53.85 -19.04
CA ALA A 153 3.32 -54.32 -20.18
C ALA A 153 4.68 -54.75 -19.61
N GLN A 154 5.03 -56.03 -19.77
CA GLN A 154 6.36 -56.52 -19.45
C GLN A 154 7.36 -55.86 -20.40
N GLU A 155 7.75 -54.62 -20.13
CA GLU A 155 8.88 -54.02 -20.81
C GLU A 155 10.12 -54.83 -20.44
N LYS A 156 10.75 -55.41 -21.46
CA LYS A 156 12.03 -56.10 -21.36
C LYS A 156 13.00 -55.17 -20.63
N ARG A 157 13.56 -55.65 -19.52
CA ARG A 157 14.68 -55.02 -18.81
C ARG A 157 15.71 -54.49 -19.83
N PRO A 158 16.02 -53.19 -19.88
CA PRO A 158 17.33 -52.78 -20.37
C PRO A 158 18.34 -53.29 -19.33
N GLU A 159 19.26 -54.15 -19.77
CA GLU A 159 20.37 -54.62 -18.95
C GLU A 159 21.25 -53.43 -18.55
N PHE A 160 21.07 -52.90 -17.35
CA PHE A 160 21.99 -51.93 -16.77
C PHE A 160 22.90 -52.66 -15.77
N PHE A 161 24.11 -53.00 -16.23
CA PHE A 161 25.19 -53.51 -15.39
C PHE A 161 25.82 -52.34 -14.61
N GLY A 162 25.88 -52.45 -13.28
CA GLY A 162 26.92 -51.74 -12.51
C GLY A 162 26.52 -51.19 -11.13
N ILE A 163 27.04 -51.86 -10.09
CA ILE A 163 27.36 -51.35 -8.74
C ILE A 163 26.18 -51.04 -7.82
N SER A 164 25.81 -52.07 -7.06
CA SER A 164 25.04 -52.00 -5.83
C SER A 164 25.78 -51.16 -4.76
N GLY A 165 25.11 -50.13 -4.24
CA GLY A 165 25.52 -49.47 -3.00
C GLY A 165 25.64 -47.96 -3.09
N LEU A 166 24.54 -47.26 -3.40
CA LEU A 166 24.23 -45.88 -2.99
C LEU A 166 22.76 -45.66 -3.37
N GLY A 167 21.95 -45.19 -2.42
CA GLY A 167 20.50 -45.05 -2.58
C GLY A 167 20.14 -44.08 -3.70
N PHE A 168 19.84 -44.60 -4.89
CA PHE A 168 19.27 -43.81 -5.97
C PHE A 168 17.78 -43.59 -5.71
N ARG A 169 17.49 -42.39 -5.22
CA ARG A 169 16.16 -41.77 -5.23
C ARG A 169 15.89 -41.34 -6.67
N GLU A 170 15.51 -42.27 -7.52
CA GLU A 170 15.04 -41.97 -8.89
C GLU A 170 13.75 -41.15 -8.78
N HIS A 171 13.88 -39.83 -8.92
CA HIS A 171 12.78 -38.89 -8.97
C HIS A 171 12.32 -38.75 -10.42
N ILE A 172 11.37 -39.59 -10.82
CA ILE A 172 10.73 -39.50 -12.13
C ILE A 172 9.36 -38.82 -11.95
N GLU A 173 9.05 -37.91 -12.87
CA GLU A 173 7.78 -37.20 -13.15
C GLU A 173 6.57 -38.12 -13.39
N THR A 174 6.43 -39.18 -12.58
CA THR A 174 5.41 -40.24 -12.66
C THR A 174 4.05 -39.83 -12.09
N SER A 175 3.88 -38.59 -11.62
CA SER A 175 2.63 -38.12 -11.00
C SER A 175 1.47 -37.89 -11.97
N GLN A 176 1.69 -38.09 -13.27
CA GLN A 176 0.65 -37.99 -14.31
C GLN A 176 0.06 -39.35 -14.74
N ALA A 177 0.72 -40.48 -14.45
CA ALA A 177 0.17 -41.80 -14.77
C ALA A 177 -0.93 -42.17 -13.77
N GLU A 178 -2.09 -42.61 -14.25
CA GLU A 178 -3.26 -42.85 -13.40
C GLU A 178 -3.04 -43.95 -12.36
N ASN A 179 -2.14 -44.92 -12.59
CA ASN A 179 -1.90 -46.15 -11.80
C ASN A 179 -0.50 -46.23 -11.14
N PHE A 180 0.16 -45.09 -10.93
CA PHE A 180 1.59 -45.05 -10.57
C PHE A 180 1.97 -45.79 -9.27
N ILE A 181 1.07 -45.87 -8.27
CA ILE A 181 1.34 -46.59 -7.01
C ILE A 181 1.32 -48.10 -7.27
N TYR A 182 0.36 -48.60 -8.05
CA TYR A 182 0.29 -50.01 -8.40
C TYR A 182 1.55 -50.47 -9.15
N GLU A 183 1.96 -49.75 -10.19
CA GLU A 183 3.15 -50.14 -10.98
C GLU A 183 4.43 -50.14 -10.15
N ARG A 184 4.64 -49.09 -9.36
CA ARG A 184 5.81 -48.97 -8.49
C ARG A 184 5.86 -50.10 -7.48
N THR A 185 4.72 -50.40 -6.86
CA THR A 185 4.59 -51.49 -5.87
C THR A 185 4.86 -52.83 -6.52
N TYR A 186 4.29 -53.10 -7.70
CA TYR A 186 4.51 -54.33 -8.45
C TYR A 186 5.99 -54.52 -8.80
N ARG A 187 6.66 -53.48 -9.33
CA ARG A 187 8.09 -53.54 -9.67
C ARG A 187 8.97 -53.79 -8.45
N ASN A 188 8.74 -53.05 -7.36
CA ASN A 188 9.51 -53.17 -6.12
C ASN A 188 9.32 -54.55 -5.47
N LEU A 189 8.08 -55.02 -5.37
CA LEU A 189 7.78 -56.31 -4.78
C LEU A 189 8.31 -57.46 -5.64
N ALA A 190 8.16 -57.39 -6.97
CA ALA A 190 8.71 -58.39 -7.88
C ALA A 190 10.24 -58.45 -7.81
N ALA A 191 10.92 -57.31 -7.70
CA ALA A 191 12.37 -57.23 -7.54
C ALA A 191 12.83 -57.80 -6.18
N ALA A 192 12.14 -57.45 -5.08
CA ALA A 192 12.44 -57.97 -3.76
C ALA A 192 12.24 -59.49 -3.69
N LEU A 193 11.16 -60.03 -4.27
CA LEU A 193 10.90 -61.46 -4.32
C LEU A 193 11.90 -62.22 -5.20
N ALA A 194 12.33 -61.62 -6.32
CA ALA A 194 13.36 -62.22 -7.18
C ALA A 194 14.70 -62.40 -6.47
N ALA A 195 15.03 -61.53 -5.50
CA ALA A 195 16.23 -61.69 -4.66
C ALA A 195 16.14 -62.89 -3.69
N HIS A 196 14.96 -63.46 -3.50
CA HIS A 196 14.66 -64.60 -2.63
C HIS A 196 14.17 -65.83 -3.40
N ASP A 197 14.57 -66.01 -4.67
CA ASP A 197 14.15 -67.13 -5.54
C ASP A 197 12.62 -67.32 -5.64
N SER A 198 11.87 -66.22 -5.50
CA SER A 198 10.40 -66.20 -5.51
C SER A 198 9.87 -65.36 -6.69
N LYS A 199 8.70 -65.73 -7.21
CA LYS A 199 8.05 -65.05 -8.35
C LYS A 199 6.67 -64.53 -7.97
N LEU A 200 6.43 -63.24 -8.19
CA LEU A 200 5.11 -62.62 -8.02
C LEU A 200 4.14 -63.11 -9.12
N LEU A 201 3.00 -63.66 -8.72
CA LEU A 201 1.94 -64.14 -9.62
C LEU A 201 0.79 -63.15 -9.72
N ASP A 202 0.37 -62.58 -8.59
CA ASP A 202 -0.70 -61.59 -8.53
C ASP A 202 -0.46 -60.57 -7.42
N LEU A 203 -0.93 -59.35 -7.64
CA LEU A 203 -0.92 -58.25 -6.68
C LEU A 203 -2.28 -57.56 -6.74
N THR A 204 -2.92 -57.42 -5.59
CA THR A 204 -4.14 -56.66 -5.41
C THR A 204 -3.94 -55.66 -4.27
N ILE A 205 -4.28 -54.41 -4.53
CA ILE A 205 -4.21 -53.32 -3.55
C ILE A 205 -5.63 -52.82 -3.29
N LYS A 206 -6.11 -52.96 -2.06
CA LYS A 206 -7.44 -52.51 -1.64
C LYS A 206 -7.31 -51.30 -0.72
N LEU A 207 -8.11 -50.27 -0.98
CA LEU A 207 -8.19 -49.09 -0.12
C LEU A 207 -9.31 -49.24 0.91
N GLY A 208 -9.11 -48.65 2.08
CA GLY A 208 -10.07 -48.67 3.18
C GLY A 208 -9.69 -47.71 4.30
N PHE A 209 -10.16 -48.01 5.50
CA PHE A 209 -10.01 -47.17 6.70
C PHE A 209 -9.48 -47.96 7.89
N VAL A 210 -8.87 -47.25 8.83
CA VAL A 210 -8.54 -47.80 10.14
C VAL A 210 -9.78 -47.76 11.02
N ARG A 211 -10.05 -48.86 11.74
CA ARG A 211 -11.14 -48.94 12.72
C ARG A 211 -10.95 -47.88 13.81
N SER A 212 -11.98 -47.05 14.00
CA SER A 212 -11.99 -45.79 14.76
C SER A 212 -11.38 -45.87 16.18
N ARG A 213 -11.44 -47.00 16.89
CA ARG A 213 -10.89 -47.13 18.26
C ARG A 213 -9.35 -47.00 18.35
N LYS A 214 -8.62 -47.22 17.26
CA LYS A 214 -7.15 -47.09 17.20
C LYS A 214 -6.67 -45.92 16.34
N ALA A 215 -7.58 -45.29 15.59
CA ALA A 215 -7.26 -44.14 14.76
C ALA A 215 -7.28 -42.86 15.60
N MET A 216 -6.41 -41.90 15.29
CA MET A 216 -6.40 -40.59 15.93
C MET A 216 -6.68 -39.52 14.87
N SER A 217 -7.45 -38.48 15.20
CA SER A 217 -7.38 -37.27 14.38
C SER A 217 -6.16 -36.48 14.80
N THR A 218 -5.41 -35.98 13.83
CA THR A 218 -4.31 -35.03 14.09
C THR A 218 -4.82 -33.63 14.40
N VAL A 219 -6.13 -33.37 14.24
CA VAL A 219 -6.75 -32.06 14.41
C VAL A 219 -7.27 -31.94 15.84
N GLN A 220 -6.67 -31.02 16.58
CA GLN A 220 -7.11 -30.66 17.92
C GLN A 220 -8.39 -29.81 17.83
N ALA A 221 -9.39 -30.15 18.64
CA ALA A 221 -10.60 -29.35 18.74
C ALA A 221 -10.29 -28.02 19.45
N PRO A 222 -11.00 -26.92 19.13
CA PRO A 222 -10.86 -25.67 19.85
C PRO A 222 -11.04 -25.87 21.36
N ALA A 223 -10.24 -25.18 22.15
CA ALA A 223 -10.43 -25.14 23.61
C ALA A 223 -11.69 -24.32 23.93
N PHE A 224 -12.84 -24.97 23.97
CA PHE A 224 -14.07 -24.37 24.51
C PHE A 224 -13.95 -24.35 26.04
N GLY A 225 -13.94 -23.17 26.64
CA GLY A 225 -13.72 -23.03 28.08
C GLY A 225 -14.90 -23.57 28.89
N PRO A 226 -14.69 -24.10 30.10
CA PRO A 226 -15.79 -24.58 30.95
C PRO A 226 -16.58 -23.45 31.65
N LYS A 227 -16.44 -22.18 31.22
CA LYS A 227 -17.05 -21.04 31.93
C LYS A 227 -18.43 -20.72 31.37
N LEU A 228 -19.42 -20.87 32.25
CA LEU A 228 -20.82 -20.44 32.14
C LEU A 228 -20.91 -19.06 31.44
N GLY A 229 -21.38 -19.04 30.20
CA GLY A 229 -21.44 -17.84 29.35
C GLY A 229 -21.10 -18.08 27.87
N ASP A 230 -20.61 -19.27 27.53
CA ASP A 230 -20.40 -19.68 26.14
C ASP A 230 -21.76 -19.93 25.45
N SER A 231 -22.04 -19.18 24.38
CA SER A 231 -23.23 -19.30 23.50
C SER A 231 -23.26 -20.61 22.68
N VAL A 232 -22.31 -21.51 22.91
CA VAL A 232 -22.32 -22.83 22.29
C VAL A 232 -23.35 -23.67 23.03
N THR A 233 -24.50 -23.91 22.39
CA THR A 233 -25.49 -24.83 22.95
C THR A 233 -24.83 -26.18 23.22
N PRO A 234 -25.09 -26.85 24.36
CA PRO A 234 -24.49 -28.14 24.72
C PRO A 234 -24.61 -29.24 23.65
N GLY A 235 -25.50 -29.09 22.65
CA GLY A 235 -25.62 -30.01 21.52
C GLY A 235 -24.57 -29.86 20.41
N GLU A 236 -23.79 -28.77 20.38
CA GLU A 236 -22.78 -28.52 19.33
C GLU A 236 -21.35 -28.94 19.73
N LEU A 237 -21.08 -28.99 21.04
CA LEU A 237 -20.00 -29.81 21.60
C LEU A 237 -20.56 -31.22 21.76
N ASP A 238 -20.72 -31.93 20.64
CA ASP A 238 -20.98 -33.35 20.73
C ASP A 238 -19.75 -34.01 21.37
N THR A 239 -19.80 -34.23 22.68
CA THR A 239 -18.73 -34.88 23.46
C THR A 239 -18.41 -36.28 22.92
N THR A 240 -19.29 -36.87 22.10
CA THR A 240 -19.02 -38.13 21.40
C THR A 240 -18.06 -37.96 20.22
N SER A 241 -17.91 -36.74 19.70
CA SER A 241 -17.03 -36.39 18.57
C SER A 241 -15.63 -35.95 18.98
N ILE A 242 -15.34 -35.79 20.28
CA ILE A 242 -14.03 -35.39 20.82
C ILE A 242 -13.49 -36.53 21.70
N ASP A 243 -12.19 -36.80 21.61
CA ASP A 243 -11.52 -37.79 22.44
C ASP A 243 -11.04 -37.20 23.79
N GLU A 244 -10.50 -38.04 24.67
CA GLU A 244 -9.99 -37.64 25.98
C GLU A 244 -8.79 -36.66 25.91
N LYS A 245 -8.15 -36.56 24.75
CA LYS A 245 -7.03 -35.65 24.49
C LYS A 245 -7.47 -34.32 23.89
N GLY A 246 -8.78 -34.11 23.71
CA GLY A 246 -9.33 -32.91 23.09
C GLY A 246 -9.15 -32.87 21.56
N GLN A 247 -8.96 -34.01 20.91
CA GLN A 247 -8.88 -34.13 19.44
C GLN A 247 -10.21 -34.63 18.88
N TYR A 248 -10.51 -34.32 17.61
CA TYR A 248 -11.69 -34.88 16.98
C TYR A 248 -11.58 -36.40 16.81
N ARG A 249 -12.67 -37.13 16.98
CA ARG A 249 -12.71 -38.57 16.72
C ARG A 249 -12.84 -38.81 15.22
N PRO A 250 -11.93 -39.58 14.60
CA PRO A 250 -12.02 -39.84 13.18
C PRO A 250 -13.16 -40.82 12.85
N GLY A 251 -13.79 -40.62 11.69
CA GLY A 251 -14.92 -41.42 11.24
C GLY A 251 -16.23 -41.20 12.01
N VAL A 252 -16.30 -40.17 12.85
CA VAL A 252 -17.53 -39.70 13.52
C VAL A 252 -17.97 -38.40 12.84
N PRO A 253 -19.27 -38.23 12.51
CA PRO A 253 -19.78 -36.96 12.02
C PRO A 253 -19.57 -35.85 13.04
N VAL A 254 -18.95 -34.74 12.63
CA VAL A 254 -18.71 -33.56 13.46
C VAL A 254 -19.59 -32.43 12.95
N LEU A 255 -20.39 -31.87 13.86
CA LEU A 255 -21.29 -30.76 13.53
C LEU A 255 -20.51 -29.49 13.18
N VAL A 256 -21.01 -28.79 12.16
CA VAL A 256 -20.52 -27.49 11.70
C VAL A 256 -21.69 -26.51 11.68
N PRO A 257 -21.57 -25.31 12.29
CA PRO A 257 -22.65 -24.33 12.28
C PRO A 257 -23.08 -23.96 10.85
N GLY A 258 -24.35 -24.20 10.52
CA GLY A 258 -24.93 -23.82 9.22
C GLY A 258 -24.56 -24.72 8.04
N PHE A 259 -23.86 -25.84 8.25
CA PHE A 259 -23.41 -26.75 7.19
C PHE A 259 -23.63 -28.23 7.55
N ASP A 260 -23.57 -29.09 6.53
CA ASP A 260 -23.62 -30.53 6.71
C ASP A 260 -22.44 -31.05 7.56
N PRO A 261 -22.65 -32.06 8.43
CA PRO A 261 -21.58 -32.62 9.25
C PRO A 261 -20.37 -33.07 8.42
N ILE A 262 -19.18 -32.74 8.89
CA ILE A 262 -17.91 -33.18 8.29
C ILE A 262 -17.43 -34.46 8.97
N MET A 263 -16.59 -35.24 8.30
CA MET A 263 -15.96 -36.43 8.89
C MET A 263 -14.46 -36.35 8.69
N PHE A 264 -13.71 -36.42 9.78
CA PHE A 264 -12.26 -36.47 9.72
C PHE A 264 -11.80 -37.87 9.31
N THR A 265 -10.85 -37.91 8.38
CA THR A 265 -10.23 -39.13 7.87
C THR A 265 -9.37 -39.78 8.99
N PRO A 266 -9.50 -41.10 9.23
CA PRO A 266 -8.75 -41.80 10.28
C PRO A 266 -7.28 -41.97 9.89
N LEU A 267 -6.40 -41.16 10.46
CA LEU A 267 -4.96 -41.20 10.22
C LEU A 267 -4.22 -41.75 11.45
N LEU A 268 -3.01 -42.25 11.22
CA LEU A 268 -2.07 -42.58 12.30
C LEU A 268 -1.18 -41.37 12.63
N SER A 269 -0.47 -41.42 13.75
CA SER A 269 0.59 -40.43 14.06
C SER A 269 1.82 -40.59 13.16
N LYS A 270 2.05 -41.80 12.64
CA LYS A 270 3.10 -42.14 11.69
C LYS A 270 2.62 -43.25 10.77
N THR A 271 2.97 -43.17 9.49
CA THR A 271 2.65 -44.22 8.51
C THR A 271 3.29 -45.53 8.93
N GLY A 272 2.47 -46.58 9.04
CA GLY A 272 2.92 -47.86 9.58
C GLY A 272 1.92 -49.00 9.36
N VAL A 273 2.40 -50.20 9.65
CA VAL A 273 1.65 -51.45 9.54
C VAL A 273 0.58 -51.53 10.63
N ILE A 274 -0.60 -52.04 10.29
CA ILE A 274 -1.72 -52.25 11.21
C ILE A 274 -2.19 -53.70 11.13
N ASP A 275 -2.92 -54.15 12.16
CA ASP A 275 -3.56 -55.47 12.13
C ASP A 275 -4.65 -55.49 11.04
N GLN A 276 -4.76 -56.61 10.33
CA GLN A 276 -5.81 -56.83 9.34
C GLN A 276 -7.20 -56.72 9.96
N ALA A 277 -7.38 -57.08 11.23
CA ALA A 277 -8.66 -56.93 11.94
C ALA A 277 -9.08 -55.46 12.13
N ASP A 278 -8.15 -54.51 12.00
CA ASP A 278 -8.40 -53.06 12.09
C ASP A 278 -8.65 -52.41 10.73
N PHE A 279 -8.42 -53.12 9.61
CA PHE A 279 -8.72 -52.64 8.28
C PHE A 279 -10.21 -52.84 7.97
N VAL A 280 -10.87 -51.76 7.52
CA VAL A 280 -12.27 -51.78 7.13
C VAL A 280 -12.39 -51.26 5.70
N GLN A 281 -12.81 -52.15 4.80
CA GLN A 281 -13.16 -51.79 3.43
C GLN A 281 -14.64 -51.33 3.43
N ASP A 282 -14.85 -50.02 3.34
CA ASP A 282 -16.18 -49.40 3.42
C ASP A 282 -16.27 -48.29 2.38
N SER A 283 -17.48 -48.01 1.89
CA SER A 283 -17.76 -46.92 0.95
C SER A 283 -18.20 -45.67 1.72
N ARG A 284 -17.30 -45.13 2.54
CA ARG A 284 -17.58 -43.90 3.30
C ARG A 284 -17.43 -42.67 2.40
N LEU A 285 -18.03 -41.56 2.86
CA LEU A 285 -17.93 -40.25 2.20
C LEU A 285 -16.53 -39.59 2.32
N SER A 286 -15.62 -40.15 3.13
CA SER A 286 -14.27 -39.61 3.37
C SER A 286 -13.20 -40.29 2.51
N ALA A 287 -12.08 -39.61 2.26
CA ALA A 287 -10.95 -40.19 1.53
C ALA A 287 -10.31 -41.39 2.26
N PRO A 288 -9.98 -42.50 1.57
CA PRO A 288 -9.40 -43.68 2.20
C PRO A 288 -7.99 -43.43 2.73
N SER A 289 -7.68 -43.99 3.90
CA SER A 289 -6.43 -43.76 4.63
C SER A 289 -5.68 -45.02 5.02
N ALA A 290 -6.21 -46.19 4.70
CA ALA A 290 -5.56 -47.47 4.92
C ALA A 290 -5.53 -48.27 3.63
N VAL A 291 -4.56 -49.17 3.55
CA VAL A 291 -4.36 -50.07 2.42
C VAL A 291 -4.20 -51.50 2.92
N LEU A 292 -4.80 -52.43 2.19
CA LEU A 292 -4.59 -53.87 2.30
C LEU A 292 -3.91 -54.33 1.01
N VAL A 293 -2.68 -54.83 1.14
CA VAL A 293 -1.92 -55.41 0.03
C VAL A 293 -2.04 -56.92 0.10
N GLU A 294 -2.59 -57.52 -0.94
CA GLU A 294 -2.71 -58.96 -1.11
C GLU A 294 -1.80 -59.37 -2.27
N ALA A 295 -0.79 -60.18 -1.98
CA ALA A 295 0.14 -60.68 -2.97
C ALA A 295 0.12 -62.21 -2.99
N VAL A 296 0.10 -62.77 -4.20
CA VAL A 296 0.25 -64.22 -4.41
C VAL A 296 1.59 -64.43 -5.08
N TRP A 297 2.48 -65.17 -4.45
CA TRP A 297 3.77 -65.48 -5.03
C TRP A 297 4.15 -66.94 -4.86
N GLU A 298 5.00 -67.37 -5.77
CA GLU A 298 5.53 -68.71 -5.89
C GLU A 298 6.96 -68.75 -5.32
N PHE A 299 7.26 -69.65 -4.38
CA PHE A 299 8.57 -69.74 -3.74
C PHE A 299 9.07 -71.19 -3.64
N ARG A 300 10.40 -71.36 -3.49
CA ARG A 300 11.01 -72.66 -3.18
C ARG A 300 11.35 -72.74 -1.69
N PRO A 301 10.91 -73.78 -0.97
CA PRO A 301 11.30 -73.96 0.43
C PRO A 301 12.82 -74.16 0.58
N ILE A 302 13.42 -73.42 1.50
CA ILE A 302 14.86 -73.42 1.79
C ILE A 302 15.30 -74.85 2.17
N GLY A 303 16.35 -75.35 1.51
CA GLY A 303 16.97 -76.66 1.80
C GLY A 303 16.68 -77.79 0.80
N HIS A 304 15.75 -77.61 -0.15
CA HIS A 304 15.40 -78.66 -1.12
C HIS A 304 15.31 -78.13 -2.55
N LYS A 305 16.38 -78.25 -3.33
CA LYS A 305 16.45 -77.81 -4.75
C LYS A 305 15.49 -78.58 -5.69
N THR A 306 14.91 -79.70 -5.23
CA THR A 306 14.08 -80.63 -6.02
C THR A 306 12.59 -80.57 -5.71
N ASN A 307 12.15 -79.78 -4.72
CA ASN A 307 10.73 -79.69 -4.39
C ASN A 307 9.95 -78.78 -5.37
N PRO A 308 8.67 -79.09 -5.65
CA PRO A 308 7.81 -78.24 -6.46
C PRO A 308 7.66 -76.88 -5.78
N TYR A 309 7.59 -75.85 -6.61
CA TYR A 309 7.25 -74.51 -6.16
C TYR A 309 5.92 -74.52 -5.40
N ARG A 310 5.85 -73.75 -4.31
CA ARG A 310 4.63 -73.55 -3.53
C ARG A 310 4.10 -72.16 -3.74
N VAL A 311 2.79 -72.04 -3.90
CA VAL A 311 2.07 -70.76 -3.94
C VAL A 311 1.64 -70.40 -2.53
N SER A 312 2.01 -69.20 -2.06
CA SER A 312 1.54 -68.67 -0.78
C SER A 312 0.84 -67.33 -1.01
N PRO A 313 -0.44 -67.18 -0.63
CA PRO A 313 -1.03 -65.86 -0.47
C PRO A 313 -0.42 -65.19 0.77
N ARG A 314 -0.08 -63.92 0.66
CA ARG A 314 0.38 -63.08 1.77
C ARG A 314 -0.39 -61.78 1.77
N THR A 315 -0.76 -61.33 2.95
CA THR A 315 -1.56 -60.12 3.14
C THR A 315 -0.94 -59.27 4.22
N ALA A 316 -0.87 -57.95 3.99
CA ALA A 316 -0.50 -56.99 5.02
C ALA A 316 -1.32 -55.71 4.89
N CYS A 317 -1.58 -55.07 6.02
CA CYS A 317 -2.29 -53.80 6.08
C CYS A 317 -1.36 -52.70 6.57
N ALA A 318 -1.49 -51.51 6.00
CA ALA A 318 -0.82 -50.32 6.50
C ALA A 318 -1.77 -49.12 6.44
N ALA A 319 -1.49 -48.10 7.25
CA ALA A 319 -2.26 -46.87 7.26
C ALA A 319 -1.38 -45.65 7.14
N VAL A 320 -1.93 -44.62 6.50
CA VAL A 320 -1.32 -43.32 6.33
C VAL A 320 -1.23 -42.62 7.68
N GLY A 321 -0.04 -42.15 8.02
CA GLY A 321 0.15 -41.25 9.14
C GLY A 321 0.27 -39.82 8.67
N SER A 322 -0.15 -38.90 9.53
CA SER A 322 0.05 -37.47 9.33
C SER A 322 0.57 -36.86 10.62
N LYS A 323 1.45 -35.87 10.49
CA LYS A 323 1.79 -34.95 11.56
C LYS A 323 1.24 -33.59 11.15
N PRO A 324 0.46 -32.90 11.99
CA PRO A 324 -0.07 -31.60 11.63
C PRO A 324 1.10 -30.63 11.40
N VAL A 325 1.07 -29.93 10.26
CA VAL A 325 2.06 -28.89 9.93
C VAL A 325 1.50 -27.56 10.41
N ALA A 326 2.26 -26.88 11.27
CA ALA A 326 1.91 -25.53 11.74
C ALA A 326 1.68 -24.57 10.57
N MET A 327 0.68 -23.70 10.70
CA MET A 327 0.42 -22.68 9.70
C MET A 327 1.51 -21.59 9.75
N PRO A 328 1.91 -21.00 8.61
CA PRO A 328 2.86 -19.91 8.61
C PRO A 328 2.27 -18.70 9.37
N PRO A 329 3.05 -18.02 10.22
CA PRO A 329 2.61 -16.83 10.92
C PRO A 329 2.19 -15.71 9.95
N ALA A 330 0.99 -15.16 10.15
CA ALA A 330 0.33 -14.26 9.21
C ALA A 330 -0.22 -13.00 9.90
N ALA A 331 0.06 -11.85 9.30
CA ALA A 331 -0.39 -10.54 9.75
C ALA A 331 -1.51 -9.99 8.84
N LEU A 332 -2.60 -9.54 9.46
CA LEU A 332 -3.56 -8.62 8.86
C LEU A 332 -3.25 -7.21 9.38
N VAL A 333 -2.99 -6.27 8.46
CA VAL A 333 -2.56 -4.91 8.81
C VAL A 333 -3.67 -3.91 8.51
N ILE A 334 -3.97 -3.05 9.47
CA ILE A 334 -4.83 -1.88 9.28
C ILE A 334 -3.97 -0.63 9.44
N ASN A 335 -3.82 0.14 8.38
CA ASN A 335 -2.89 1.26 8.32
C ASN A 335 -3.61 2.59 8.05
N PHE A 336 -3.20 3.63 8.76
CA PHE A 336 -3.71 4.99 8.65
C PHE A 336 -2.54 5.97 8.47
N PRO A 337 -1.93 6.03 7.27
CA PRO A 337 -0.72 6.83 7.05
C PRO A 337 -0.90 8.33 7.33
N HIS A 338 -2.12 8.85 7.13
CA HIS A 338 -2.46 10.26 7.31
C HIS A 338 -3.20 10.56 8.62
N GLY A 339 -3.38 9.54 9.48
CA GLY A 339 -4.13 9.61 10.73
C GLY A 339 -5.43 8.78 10.75
N THR A 340 -5.87 8.38 11.95
CA THR A 340 -7.10 7.62 12.16
C THR A 340 -8.33 8.53 12.22
N PRO A 341 -9.33 8.39 11.33
CA PRO A 341 -10.59 9.08 11.54
C PRO A 341 -11.20 8.75 12.90
N GLY A 342 -11.78 9.74 13.57
CA GLY A 342 -12.52 9.51 14.83
C GLY A 342 -13.76 8.61 14.71
N LEU A 343 -14.05 8.10 13.50
CA LEU A 343 -15.12 7.13 13.23
C LEU A 343 -14.68 5.67 13.46
N PHE A 344 -13.37 5.38 13.52
CA PHE A 344 -12.86 4.00 13.53
C PHE A 344 -11.89 3.75 14.69
N HIS A 345 -12.31 2.90 15.63
CA HIS A 345 -11.54 2.49 16.80
C HIS A 345 -11.28 0.98 16.85
N SER A 346 -11.93 0.19 16.00
CA SER A 346 -11.71 -1.26 15.91
C SER A 346 -11.95 -1.76 14.48
N VAL A 347 -11.46 -2.97 14.16
CA VAL A 347 -11.74 -3.60 12.86
C VAL A 347 -13.23 -3.90 12.75
N GLY A 348 -13.86 -4.31 13.85
CA GLY A 348 -15.31 -4.51 13.94
C GLY A 348 -16.11 -3.27 13.55
N GLU A 349 -15.74 -2.09 14.06
CA GLU A 349 -16.41 -0.83 13.68
C GLU A 349 -16.30 -0.54 12.18
N MET A 350 -15.14 -0.81 11.57
CA MET A 350 -14.93 -0.64 10.12
C MET A 350 -15.75 -1.65 9.30
N LEU A 351 -15.79 -2.90 9.75
CA LEU A 351 -16.49 -4.00 9.09
C LEU A 351 -18.00 -3.73 9.01
N PHE A 352 -18.60 -3.23 10.09
CA PHE A 352 -20.05 -2.96 10.16
C PHE A 352 -20.43 -1.50 9.89
N PHE A 353 -19.49 -0.69 9.38
CA PHE A 353 -19.76 0.71 9.07
C PHE A 353 -20.75 0.82 7.90
N LYS A 354 -21.96 1.31 8.17
CA LYS A 354 -23.03 1.38 7.16
C LYS A 354 -22.89 2.56 6.19
N ASN A 355 -22.08 3.55 6.51
CA ASN A 355 -21.99 4.82 5.78
C ASN A 355 -20.78 4.89 4.84
N TRP A 356 -20.29 3.75 4.36
CA TRP A 356 -19.37 3.73 3.22
C TRP A 356 -20.07 4.40 2.01
N LYS A 357 -19.38 5.32 1.33
CA LYS A 357 -19.99 6.20 0.32
C LYS A 357 -20.03 5.58 -1.07
N ASN A 358 -18.93 4.95 -1.48
CA ASN A 358 -18.73 4.40 -2.81
C ASN A 358 -18.35 2.92 -2.75
N SER A 359 -18.40 2.26 -3.91
CA SER A 359 -17.82 0.94 -4.13
C SER A 359 -16.51 1.07 -4.90
N GLY A 360 -15.53 0.26 -4.53
CA GLY A 360 -14.25 0.17 -5.22
C GLY A 360 -14.18 -0.99 -6.19
N ALA A 361 -13.05 -1.12 -6.86
CA ALA A 361 -12.77 -2.20 -7.80
C ALA A 361 -11.59 -3.04 -7.32
N TRP A 362 -11.76 -4.36 -7.37
CA TRP A 362 -10.66 -5.32 -7.27
C TRP A 362 -9.92 -5.42 -8.60
N ARG A 363 -8.61 -5.60 -8.52
CA ARG A 363 -7.71 -5.91 -9.64
C ARG A 363 -6.79 -7.04 -9.24
N GLN A 364 -6.39 -7.86 -10.20
CA GLN A 364 -5.51 -9.02 -10.03
C GLN A 364 -4.19 -8.79 -10.77
N ALA A 365 -3.07 -9.00 -10.09
CA ALA A 365 -1.76 -8.98 -10.74
C ALA A 365 -1.66 -10.16 -11.73
N SER A 366 -1.29 -9.87 -12.96
CA SER A 366 -1.15 -10.82 -14.07
C SER A 366 0.16 -10.59 -14.82
N GLY A 367 0.77 -11.67 -15.33
CA GLY A 367 2.02 -11.60 -16.08
C GLY A 367 3.28 -11.33 -15.24
N GLY A 368 3.17 -11.21 -13.92
CA GLY A 368 4.29 -10.92 -13.01
C GLY A 368 3.87 -10.16 -11.76
N PRO A 369 4.82 -9.81 -10.87
CA PRO A 369 4.55 -8.98 -9.69
C PRO A 369 4.29 -7.51 -10.07
N VAL A 370 3.53 -6.81 -9.22
CA VAL A 370 3.25 -5.37 -9.33
C VAL A 370 3.63 -4.66 -8.01
N PRO A 371 4.53 -3.67 -8.02
CA PRO A 371 5.30 -3.21 -9.17
C PRO A 371 6.30 -4.26 -9.70
N GLY A 372 6.65 -4.18 -10.99
CA GLY A 372 7.53 -5.11 -11.68
C GLY A 372 7.10 -5.40 -13.12
N GLY A 373 7.37 -6.61 -13.60
CA GLY A 373 7.02 -7.04 -14.96
C GLY A 373 5.55 -7.36 -15.20
N GLY A 374 4.70 -7.34 -14.16
CA GLY A 374 3.27 -7.64 -14.28
C GLY A 374 2.39 -6.43 -14.56
N THR A 375 1.08 -6.66 -14.60
CA THR A 375 0.03 -5.62 -14.73
C THR A 375 -1.19 -5.97 -13.89
N LEU A 376 -1.96 -4.97 -13.45
CA LEU A 376 -3.23 -5.16 -12.73
C LEU A 376 -4.40 -5.27 -13.72
N THR A 377 -5.03 -6.43 -13.74
CA THR A 377 -6.15 -6.78 -14.62
C THR A 377 -7.44 -6.97 -13.82
N VAL A 378 -8.58 -7.10 -14.49
CA VAL A 378 -9.83 -7.45 -13.80
C VAL A 378 -9.72 -8.89 -13.26
N PRO A 379 -10.13 -9.17 -12.00
CA PRO A 379 -10.10 -10.51 -11.44
C PRO A 379 -10.84 -11.52 -12.32
N GLN A 380 -10.29 -12.72 -12.45
CA GLN A 380 -10.99 -13.82 -13.14
C GLN A 380 -12.22 -14.30 -12.37
N ASP A 381 -12.20 -14.19 -11.04
CA ASP A 381 -13.34 -14.54 -10.21
C ASP A 381 -14.45 -13.47 -10.32
N ALA A 382 -15.55 -13.84 -10.99
CA ALA A 382 -16.71 -12.98 -11.17
C ALA A 382 -17.39 -12.56 -9.85
N SER A 383 -17.10 -13.22 -8.73
CA SER A 383 -17.63 -12.88 -7.40
C SER A 383 -16.94 -11.67 -6.75
N LEU A 384 -15.73 -11.28 -7.19
CA LEU A 384 -14.98 -10.14 -6.66
C LEU A 384 -15.22 -8.84 -7.45
N LYS A 385 -16.46 -8.60 -7.90
CA LYS A 385 -16.84 -7.35 -8.58
C LYS A 385 -16.96 -6.18 -7.57
N MET A 386 -17.39 -5.01 -8.06
CA MET A 386 -17.50 -3.77 -7.27
C MET A 386 -18.04 -4.05 -5.87
N ALA A 387 -17.20 -3.78 -4.87
CA ALA A 387 -17.47 -4.09 -3.47
C ALA A 387 -17.43 -2.79 -2.66
N SER A 388 -18.25 -2.70 -1.60
CA SER A 388 -18.02 -1.64 -0.61
C SER A 388 -16.69 -1.89 0.12
N PRO A 389 -16.04 -0.86 0.68
CA PRO A 389 -14.85 -1.05 1.51
C PRO A 389 -15.06 -2.00 2.68
N GLY A 390 -16.27 -2.04 3.26
CA GLY A 390 -16.65 -3.00 4.30
C GLY A 390 -16.67 -4.44 3.79
N ASP A 391 -17.29 -4.69 2.63
CA ASP A 391 -17.31 -6.03 2.00
C ASP A 391 -15.92 -6.49 1.58
N ALA A 392 -15.09 -5.56 1.06
CA ALA A 392 -13.71 -5.84 0.70
C ALA A 392 -12.86 -6.16 1.94
N LEU A 393 -13.07 -5.43 3.05
CA LEU A 393 -12.45 -5.74 4.34
C LEU A 393 -12.90 -7.12 4.87
N ALA A 394 -14.19 -7.45 4.75
CA ALA A 394 -14.71 -8.77 5.13
C ALA A 394 -14.04 -9.90 4.36
N THR A 395 -13.79 -9.68 3.06
CA THR A 395 -13.12 -10.64 2.17
C THR A 395 -11.69 -10.91 2.62
N ILE A 396 -10.89 -9.87 2.89
CA ILE A 396 -9.50 -10.08 3.35
C ILE A 396 -9.42 -10.66 4.76
N ILE A 397 -10.37 -10.32 5.65
CA ILE A 397 -10.46 -10.93 6.98
C ILE A 397 -10.69 -12.43 6.83
N TYR A 398 -11.62 -12.84 5.95
CA TYR A 398 -11.88 -14.24 5.67
C TYR A 398 -10.64 -14.96 5.13
N HIS A 399 -9.93 -14.39 4.16
CA HIS A 399 -8.71 -15.01 3.63
C HIS A 399 -7.57 -15.07 4.65
N TRP A 400 -7.46 -14.09 5.54
CA TRP A 400 -6.53 -14.15 6.68
C TRP A 400 -6.94 -15.23 7.70
N MET A 401 -8.23 -15.38 8.01
CA MET A 401 -8.74 -16.41 8.94
C MET A 401 -8.37 -17.83 8.49
N ARG A 402 -8.32 -18.08 7.17
CA ARG A 402 -7.86 -19.35 6.59
C ARG A 402 -6.39 -19.70 6.88
N LEU A 403 -5.65 -18.80 7.52
CA LEU A 403 -4.27 -19.01 7.98
C LEU A 403 -4.18 -19.32 9.48
N LEU A 404 -5.29 -19.25 10.22
CA LEU A 404 -5.36 -19.62 11.63
C LEU A 404 -5.24 -21.14 11.81
N GLU A 405 -4.81 -21.56 13.00
CA GLU A 405 -4.76 -22.98 13.32
C GLU A 405 -6.15 -23.51 13.74
N PRO A 406 -6.53 -24.75 13.38
CA PRO A 406 -7.85 -25.31 13.71
C PRO A 406 -8.21 -25.33 15.21
N ASN A 407 -7.21 -25.29 16.09
CA ASN A 407 -7.37 -25.34 17.55
C ASN A 407 -7.63 -23.95 18.18
N CYS A 408 -7.64 -22.88 17.38
CA CYS A 408 -7.88 -21.53 17.87
C CYS A 408 -9.31 -21.36 18.40
N SER A 409 -9.46 -20.49 19.39
CA SER A 409 -10.79 -20.10 19.87
C SER A 409 -11.39 -19.03 18.97
N ALA A 410 -12.60 -19.28 18.44
CA ALA A 410 -13.35 -18.31 17.66
C ALA A 410 -13.56 -16.99 18.45
N LYS A 411 -13.76 -17.08 19.77
CA LYS A 411 -13.89 -15.91 20.65
C LYS A 411 -12.64 -15.04 20.68
N ASN A 412 -11.44 -15.64 20.63
CA ASN A 412 -10.20 -14.88 20.61
C ASN A 412 -10.06 -14.10 19.30
N CYS A 413 -10.45 -14.71 18.17
CA CYS A 413 -10.46 -14.01 16.88
C CYS A 413 -11.46 -12.84 16.88
N VAL A 414 -12.70 -13.08 17.34
CA VAL A 414 -13.73 -12.04 17.44
C VAL A 414 -13.32 -10.93 18.43
N ALA A 415 -12.70 -11.29 19.56
CA ALA A 415 -12.17 -10.33 20.52
C ALA A 415 -11.05 -9.48 19.91
N LEU A 416 -10.17 -10.07 19.10
CA LEU A 416 -9.12 -9.32 18.39
C LEU A 416 -9.72 -8.36 17.35
N ILE A 417 -10.71 -8.80 16.57
CA ILE A 417 -11.42 -7.95 15.58
C ILE A 417 -12.12 -6.76 16.26
N ASN A 418 -12.73 -7.02 17.42
CA ASN A 418 -13.43 -6.00 18.22
C ASN A 418 -12.50 -5.24 19.19
N SER A 419 -11.21 -5.54 19.19
CA SER A 419 -10.26 -4.85 20.07
C SER A 419 -10.18 -3.38 19.69
N THR A 420 -10.30 -2.51 20.69
CA THR A 420 -10.25 -1.08 20.45
C THR A 420 -8.82 -0.59 20.49
N TRP A 421 -8.38 0.08 19.42
CA TRP A 421 -7.16 0.86 19.45
C TRP A 421 -7.47 2.24 20.02
N ARG A 422 -6.69 2.66 21.02
CA ARG A 422 -6.71 4.05 21.49
C ARG A 422 -5.83 4.86 20.55
N PRO A 423 -6.35 5.90 19.88
CA PRO A 423 -5.50 6.87 19.19
C PRO A 423 -4.49 7.42 20.21
N GLY A 424 -3.20 7.16 20.01
CA GLY A 424 -2.15 7.42 20.98
C GLY A 424 -2.22 8.83 21.58
N LEU A 425 -2.43 8.86 22.89
CA LEU A 425 -2.05 9.96 23.80
C LEU A 425 -0.55 9.95 24.13
N ALA A 426 0.23 8.98 23.60
CA ALA A 426 1.51 8.60 24.19
C ALA A 426 2.75 9.42 23.77
N HIS A 427 2.65 10.44 22.91
CA HIS A 427 3.80 11.28 22.53
C HIS A 427 3.53 12.80 22.43
N LEU A 428 2.48 13.32 23.06
CA LEU A 428 2.06 14.72 22.89
C LEU A 428 2.61 15.75 23.90
N ASP A 429 3.56 15.41 24.78
CA ASP A 429 3.98 16.32 25.86
C ASP A 429 5.28 17.12 25.60
N LYS A 430 5.75 17.23 24.36
CA LYS A 430 6.73 18.27 24.02
C LYS A 430 6.08 19.32 23.13
N PRO A 431 5.75 20.52 23.66
CA PRO A 431 5.38 21.63 22.80
C PRO A 431 6.53 21.88 21.83
N ALA A 432 6.28 21.64 20.56
CA ALA A 432 7.21 22.03 19.51
C ALA A 432 7.40 23.56 19.59
N ASN A 433 8.64 24.01 19.50
CA ASN A 433 8.94 25.44 19.43
C ASN A 433 8.16 26.05 18.25
N PRO A 434 7.29 27.06 18.48
CA PRO A 434 6.41 27.63 17.45
C PRO A 434 7.18 28.32 16.31
N SER A 435 8.49 28.55 16.47
CA SER A 435 9.35 29.18 15.47
C SER A 435 9.99 28.22 14.46
N THR A 436 9.97 26.89 14.69
CA THR A 436 10.78 25.95 13.88
C THR A 436 10.01 24.80 13.24
N ASN A 437 8.79 24.47 13.67
CA ASN A 437 8.03 23.37 13.08
C ASN A 437 6.74 23.86 12.42
N PRO A 438 6.59 23.74 11.08
CA PRO A 438 5.35 24.09 10.41
C PRO A 438 4.19 23.22 10.91
N ALA A 439 2.97 23.73 10.77
CA ALA A 439 1.76 22.97 11.07
C ALA A 439 1.77 21.61 10.33
N PRO A 440 1.25 20.53 10.94
CA PRO A 440 1.11 19.24 10.27
C PRO A 440 0.12 19.36 9.11
N VAL A 441 0.46 18.84 7.93
CA VAL A 441 -0.36 18.95 6.71
C VAL A 441 -0.62 17.55 6.17
N ASN A 442 -1.83 17.04 6.37
CA ASN A 442 -2.24 15.71 5.91
C ASN A 442 -3.31 15.73 4.80
N SER A 443 -3.73 16.92 4.38
CA SER A 443 -4.75 17.17 3.34
C SER A 443 -4.34 18.40 2.53
N VAL A 444 -4.94 18.60 1.35
CA VAL A 444 -4.79 19.84 0.58
C VAL A 444 -6.10 20.24 -0.11
N LEU A 445 -6.22 21.52 -0.45
CA LEU A 445 -7.31 22.03 -1.29
C LEU A 445 -6.99 21.70 -2.75
N ALA A 446 -7.60 20.67 -3.29
CA ALA A 446 -7.42 20.22 -4.67
C ALA A 446 -8.74 19.65 -5.21
N HIS A 447 -8.89 19.67 -6.53
CA HIS A 447 -10.06 19.12 -7.22
C HIS A 447 -9.80 17.67 -7.61
N ASP A 448 -10.63 16.73 -7.16
CA ASP A 448 -10.42 15.31 -7.48
C ASP A 448 -10.99 14.95 -8.86
N SER A 449 -10.11 14.87 -9.87
CA SER A 449 -10.46 14.66 -11.28
C SER A 449 -10.54 13.18 -11.70
N GLU A 450 -10.62 12.25 -10.73
CA GLU A 450 -10.58 10.79 -10.94
C GLU A 450 -9.25 10.24 -11.52
N ALA A 451 -8.28 11.11 -11.78
CA ALA A 451 -6.98 10.74 -12.36
C ALA A 451 -6.26 9.63 -11.57
N ARG A 452 -6.41 9.63 -10.24
CA ARG A 452 -5.83 8.61 -9.34
C ARG A 452 -6.43 7.23 -9.55
N ALA A 453 -7.76 7.16 -9.64
CA ALA A 453 -8.48 5.92 -9.88
C ALA A 453 -8.10 5.35 -11.24
N SER A 454 -8.13 6.18 -12.29
CA SER A 454 -7.76 5.76 -13.64
C SER A 454 -6.30 5.31 -13.72
N ALA A 455 -5.36 6.05 -13.14
CA ALA A 455 -3.95 5.67 -13.18
C ALA A 455 -3.68 4.35 -12.44
N LEU A 456 -4.23 4.18 -11.24
CA LEU A 456 -4.01 2.97 -10.44
C LEU A 456 -4.68 1.73 -11.06
N LEU A 457 -5.89 1.89 -11.59
CA LEU A 457 -6.71 0.77 -12.04
C LEU A 457 -6.47 0.41 -13.51
N ASP A 458 -6.14 1.38 -14.37
CA ASP A 458 -6.09 1.19 -15.82
C ASP A 458 -4.70 1.41 -16.42
N GLN A 459 -3.76 2.06 -15.72
CA GLN A 459 -2.40 2.35 -16.20
C GLN A 459 -1.31 1.58 -15.43
N SER A 460 -1.59 0.32 -15.12
CA SER A 460 -0.74 -0.57 -14.32
C SER A 460 0.23 -1.43 -15.15
N TYR A 461 0.32 -1.21 -16.47
CA TYR A 461 1.31 -1.85 -17.34
C TYR A 461 2.75 -1.50 -16.89
N PRO A 462 3.77 -2.34 -17.17
CA PRO A 462 5.16 -2.04 -16.81
C PRO A 462 5.58 -0.63 -17.24
N ASP A 463 6.23 0.11 -16.34
CA ASP A 463 6.59 1.54 -16.50
C ASP A 463 5.40 2.53 -16.59
N GLY A 464 4.17 2.06 -16.45
CA GLY A 464 2.96 2.88 -16.38
C GLY A 464 2.81 3.63 -15.06
N GLN A 465 2.01 4.71 -15.06
CA GLN A 465 1.84 5.57 -13.88
C GLN A 465 1.30 4.79 -12.66
N GLY A 466 0.42 3.79 -12.88
CA GLY A 466 -0.10 2.92 -11.84
C GLY A 466 0.97 2.10 -11.12
N GLN A 467 2.03 1.67 -11.83
CA GLN A 467 3.16 0.95 -11.23
C GLN A 467 3.93 1.85 -10.26
N THR A 468 4.24 3.06 -10.70
CA THR A 468 4.93 4.07 -9.89
C THR A 468 4.12 4.40 -8.65
N ILE A 469 2.81 4.57 -8.80
CA ILE A 469 1.88 4.78 -7.68
C ILE A 469 1.98 3.62 -6.70
N VAL A 470 1.72 2.37 -7.10
CA VAL A 470 1.78 1.21 -6.19
C VAL A 470 3.15 1.12 -5.50
N GLY A 471 4.24 1.34 -6.23
CA GLY A 471 5.59 1.36 -5.66
C GLY A 471 5.79 2.43 -4.60
N ASN A 472 5.27 3.64 -4.82
CA ASN A 472 5.36 4.75 -3.87
C ASN A 472 4.46 4.54 -2.64
N LEU A 473 3.25 3.99 -2.82
CA LEU A 473 2.29 3.79 -1.73
C LEU A 473 2.80 2.86 -0.63
N PHE A 474 3.61 1.89 -1.02
CA PHE A 474 4.25 0.93 -0.13
C PHE A 474 5.75 1.18 -0.01
N ALA A 475 6.27 2.32 -0.44
CA ALA A 475 7.67 2.67 -0.23
C ALA A 475 7.97 2.87 1.25
N LYS A 476 9.27 2.97 1.60
CA LYS A 476 9.72 3.21 2.98
C LYS A 476 9.32 4.64 3.40
N SER A 477 8.09 4.78 3.87
CA SER A 477 7.66 5.94 4.65
C SER A 477 7.84 5.54 6.10
N GLU A 478 8.83 6.12 6.78
CA GLU A 478 8.82 6.07 8.24
C GLU A 478 7.54 6.78 8.67
N LEU A 479 6.65 6.13 9.44
CA LEU A 479 5.47 6.79 10.04
C LEU A 479 5.89 8.03 10.89
N ASN A 480 7.20 8.16 11.19
CA ASN A 480 7.83 9.29 11.87
C ASN A 480 8.23 10.47 10.97
N VAL A 481 8.24 10.34 9.64
CA VAL A 481 8.37 11.48 8.73
C VAL A 481 7.01 12.16 8.70
N ARG A 482 6.82 13.04 9.69
CA ARG A 482 5.73 14.03 9.86
C ARG A 482 4.71 13.96 8.72
N SER A 483 3.61 13.22 8.94
CA SER A 483 2.39 13.15 8.11
C SER A 483 2.29 14.29 7.09
N GLU A 484 2.98 14.12 5.97
CA GLU A 484 3.06 15.04 4.85
C GLU A 484 2.79 14.18 3.62
N LEU A 485 1.84 14.64 2.80
CA LEU A 485 1.58 14.04 1.51
C LEU A 485 2.90 13.97 0.72
N THR A 486 3.20 12.83 0.12
CA THR A 486 4.50 12.61 -0.53
C THR A 486 4.67 13.38 -1.85
N SER A 487 3.58 13.91 -2.43
CA SER A 487 3.57 14.70 -3.68
C SER A 487 2.36 15.65 -3.81
N PRO A 488 2.09 16.61 -2.90
CA PRO A 488 1.01 17.56 -3.10
C PRO A 488 1.33 18.52 -4.25
N PRO A 489 0.34 18.98 -5.04
CA PRO A 489 0.57 20.05 -6.01
C PRO A 489 1.16 21.29 -5.31
N PRO A 490 2.24 21.89 -5.85
CA PRO A 490 2.83 23.10 -5.27
C PRO A 490 1.84 24.26 -5.13
N SER A 491 0.84 24.31 -6.02
CA SER A 491 -0.23 25.30 -6.04
C SER A 491 -1.44 24.99 -5.15
N ALA A 492 -1.47 23.83 -4.49
CA ALA A 492 -2.58 23.49 -3.61
C ALA A 492 -2.45 24.17 -2.25
N LEU A 493 -3.56 24.64 -1.68
CA LEU A 493 -3.55 25.19 -0.33
C LEU A 493 -3.37 24.06 0.71
N PRO A 494 -2.47 24.22 1.70
CA PRO A 494 -2.20 23.20 2.70
C PRO A 494 -3.32 23.15 3.74
N LEU A 495 -3.88 21.95 3.95
CA LEU A 495 -4.98 21.71 4.88
C LEU A 495 -4.59 20.65 5.91
N PHE A 496 -5.37 20.61 6.98
CA PHE A 496 -5.19 19.66 8.07
C PHE A 496 -6.55 19.15 8.53
N VAL A 497 -6.69 17.84 8.63
CA VAL A 497 -7.87 17.20 9.24
C VAL A 497 -7.53 16.90 10.69
N ASP A 498 -8.39 17.27 11.64
CA ASP A 498 -8.16 16.99 13.07
C ASP A 498 -8.70 15.62 13.50
N ARG A 499 -8.39 15.21 14.75
CA ARG A 499 -8.83 13.94 15.37
C ARG A 499 -10.33 13.69 15.30
N GLN A 500 -11.14 14.75 15.19
CA GLN A 500 -12.59 14.68 15.08
C GLN A 500 -13.06 14.59 13.62
N GLY A 501 -12.14 14.50 12.67
CA GLY A 501 -12.43 14.47 11.23
C GLY A 501 -12.80 15.84 10.66
N ARG A 502 -12.54 16.94 11.37
CA ARG A 502 -12.87 18.29 10.90
C ARG A 502 -11.73 18.84 10.06
N LEU A 503 -12.08 19.51 8.97
CA LEU A 503 -11.13 20.21 8.14
C LEU A 503 -10.72 21.54 8.78
N ASN A 504 -9.43 21.83 8.70
CA ASN A 504 -8.81 23.06 9.17
C ASN A 504 -7.84 23.58 8.10
N LEU A 505 -7.64 24.89 8.07
CA LEU A 505 -6.53 25.49 7.34
C LEU A 505 -5.24 25.29 8.12
N ALA A 506 -4.11 25.09 7.43
CA ALA A 506 -2.82 25.05 8.11
C ALA A 506 -2.63 26.30 8.99
N GLY A 507 -2.10 26.16 10.21
CA GLY A 507 -1.87 27.29 11.13
C GLY A 507 -3.11 27.95 11.75
N ARG A 508 -4.35 27.52 11.42
CA ARG A 508 -5.59 28.08 11.97
C ARG A 508 -6.57 26.98 12.37
N ARG A 509 -7.39 27.24 13.39
CA ARG A 509 -8.51 26.36 13.75
C ARG A 509 -9.74 26.65 12.89
N GLY A 510 -10.31 25.59 12.35
CA GLY A 510 -11.46 25.60 11.46
C GLY A 510 -11.10 25.89 10.01
N PHE A 511 -11.94 25.42 9.10
CA PHE A 511 -11.93 25.79 7.69
C PHE A 511 -13.07 26.77 7.43
N ASP A 512 -12.72 27.96 6.93
CA ASP A 512 -13.70 28.98 6.54
C ASP A 512 -13.73 29.07 5.01
N ALA A 513 -14.71 28.39 4.41
CA ALA A 513 -14.86 28.34 2.96
C ALA A 513 -15.02 29.73 2.33
N LYS A 514 -15.74 30.65 2.99
CA LYS A 514 -15.98 32.00 2.48
C LYS A 514 -14.70 32.83 2.50
N MET A 515 -13.91 32.71 3.57
CA MET A 515 -12.62 33.39 3.67
C MET A 515 -11.62 32.87 2.64
N VAL A 516 -11.53 31.55 2.45
CA VAL A 516 -10.65 30.96 1.41
C VAL A 516 -11.07 31.41 0.02
N GLN A 517 -12.38 31.40 -0.28
CA GLN A 517 -12.89 31.87 -1.56
C GLN A 517 -12.59 33.37 -1.76
N ALA A 518 -12.79 34.20 -0.73
CA ALA A 518 -12.46 35.63 -0.80
C ALA A 518 -10.96 35.87 -1.03
N PHE A 519 -10.10 35.06 -0.40
CA PHE A 519 -8.66 35.10 -0.62
C PHE A 519 -8.30 34.73 -2.07
N LEU A 520 -8.78 33.59 -2.58
CA LEU A 520 -8.52 33.16 -3.95
C LEU A 520 -9.05 34.17 -4.98
N SER A 521 -10.25 34.71 -4.77
CA SER A 521 -10.80 35.78 -5.60
C SER A 521 -9.94 37.05 -5.53
N ALA A 522 -9.45 37.44 -4.36
CA ALA A 522 -8.59 38.62 -4.23
C ALA A 522 -7.26 38.46 -4.98
N VAL A 523 -6.67 37.26 -4.97
CA VAL A 523 -5.46 36.94 -5.76
C VAL A 523 -5.77 37.01 -7.26
N TYR A 524 -6.88 36.40 -7.69
CA TYR A 524 -7.30 36.40 -9.10
C TYR A 524 -7.62 37.81 -9.61
N ASP A 525 -8.42 38.59 -8.87
CA ASP A 525 -8.81 39.95 -9.23
C ASP A 525 -7.59 40.88 -9.31
N THR A 526 -6.59 40.67 -8.44
CA THR A 526 -5.34 41.45 -8.45
C THR A 526 -4.48 41.12 -9.66
N ASP A 527 -4.41 39.84 -10.05
CA ASP A 527 -3.73 39.40 -11.27
C ASP A 527 -4.39 39.98 -12.52
N LEU A 528 -5.72 39.87 -12.63
CA LEU A 528 -6.48 40.43 -13.74
C LEU A 528 -6.28 41.95 -13.84
N ALA A 529 -6.39 42.67 -12.72
CA ALA A 529 -6.16 44.10 -12.69
C ALA A 529 -4.73 44.48 -13.07
N ALA A 530 -3.73 43.65 -12.74
CA ALA A 530 -2.35 43.85 -13.16
C ALA A 530 -2.20 43.69 -14.68
N LEU A 531 -2.73 42.61 -15.26
CA LEU A 531 -2.67 42.35 -16.71
C LEU A 531 -3.40 43.44 -17.53
N GLU A 532 -4.57 43.88 -17.06
CA GLU A 532 -5.31 45.00 -17.68
C GLU A 532 -4.54 46.32 -17.56
N SER A 533 -3.98 46.61 -16.37
CA SER A 533 -3.17 47.82 -16.14
C SER A 533 -1.92 47.83 -17.02
N LEU A 534 -1.30 46.66 -17.21
CA LEU A 534 -0.17 46.47 -18.11
C LEU A 534 -0.55 46.79 -19.55
N TRP A 535 -1.70 46.29 -20.00
CA TRP A 535 -2.20 46.55 -21.35
C TRP A 535 -2.51 48.03 -21.57
N VAL A 536 -3.18 48.69 -20.62
CA VAL A 536 -3.47 50.13 -20.68
C VAL A 536 -2.18 50.94 -20.66
N ALA A 537 -1.19 50.57 -19.84
CA ALA A 537 0.10 51.26 -19.82
C ALA A 537 0.86 51.08 -21.14
N LYS A 538 0.84 49.90 -21.76
CA LYS A 538 1.40 49.66 -23.11
C LYS A 538 0.68 50.50 -24.17
N LEU A 539 -0.64 50.60 -24.10
CA LEU A 539 -1.45 51.45 -24.98
C LEU A 539 -1.07 52.93 -24.84
N MET A 540 -0.94 53.44 -23.62
CA MET A 540 -0.53 54.83 -23.38
C MET A 540 0.89 55.12 -23.86
N THR A 541 1.83 54.20 -23.66
CA THR A 541 3.19 54.32 -24.20
C THR A 541 3.18 54.38 -25.74
N SER A 542 2.38 53.54 -26.40
CA SER A 542 2.21 53.56 -27.85
C SER A 542 1.59 54.88 -28.34
N LYS A 543 0.54 55.36 -27.66
CA LYS A 543 -0.11 56.63 -27.97
C LYS A 543 0.86 57.81 -27.86
N VAL A 544 1.63 57.88 -26.77
CA VAL A 544 2.66 58.91 -26.60
C VAL A 544 3.74 58.80 -27.69
N ALA A 545 4.19 57.59 -28.03
CA ALA A 545 5.17 57.38 -29.08
C ALA A 545 4.66 57.81 -30.46
N SER A 546 3.35 57.71 -30.73
CA SER A 546 2.73 58.17 -31.98
C SER A 546 2.50 59.69 -32.03
N GLU A 547 2.04 60.32 -30.94
CA GLU A 547 1.68 61.74 -30.92
C GLU A 547 2.90 62.65 -30.76
N ARG A 548 3.97 62.16 -30.12
CA ARG A 548 5.16 62.96 -29.81
C ARG A 548 5.92 63.48 -31.04
N PRO A 549 6.23 62.65 -32.07
CA PRO A 549 6.93 63.13 -33.25
C PRO A 549 6.16 64.23 -34.00
N ASP A 550 4.83 64.11 -34.07
CA ASP A 550 3.97 65.08 -34.75
C ASP A 550 4.03 66.46 -34.09
N ILE A 551 3.99 66.51 -32.75
CA ILE A 551 4.12 67.76 -31.98
C ILE A 551 5.54 68.33 -32.09
N GLU A 552 6.57 67.47 -31.99
CA GLU A 552 7.96 67.93 -32.18
C GLU A 552 8.18 68.50 -33.59
N GLN A 553 7.56 67.93 -34.62
CA GLN A 553 7.59 68.43 -35.99
C GLN A 553 6.82 69.75 -36.13
N LYS A 554 5.61 69.85 -35.57
CA LYS A 554 4.80 71.10 -35.56
C LYS A 554 5.58 72.23 -34.89
N MET A 555 6.14 72.00 -33.71
CA MET A 555 7.00 72.97 -33.02
C MET A 555 8.25 73.37 -33.83
N ARG A 556 8.89 72.44 -34.55
CA ARG A 556 10.03 72.76 -35.41
C ARG A 556 9.64 73.69 -36.55
N ILE A 557 8.50 73.43 -37.20
CA ILE A 557 7.96 74.27 -38.27
C ILE A 557 7.64 75.66 -37.72
N GLU A 558 6.92 75.75 -36.60
CA GLU A 558 6.55 77.03 -35.98
C GLU A 558 7.77 77.85 -35.53
N ARG A 559 8.81 77.21 -34.99
CA ARG A 559 10.08 77.89 -34.66
C ARG A 559 10.80 78.40 -35.90
N GLN A 560 10.76 77.67 -37.01
CA GLN A 560 11.32 78.13 -38.30
C GLN A 560 10.52 79.33 -38.85
N GLU A 561 9.19 79.28 -38.77
CA GLU A 561 8.32 80.40 -39.17
C GLU A 561 8.55 81.63 -38.29
N LEU A 562 8.63 81.47 -36.96
CA LEU A 562 8.92 82.54 -36.02
C LEU A 562 10.29 83.19 -36.30
N ASN A 563 11.31 82.40 -36.62
CA ASN A 563 12.62 82.90 -37.03
C ASN A 563 12.54 83.67 -38.37
N SER A 564 11.77 83.18 -39.34
CA SER A 564 11.52 83.86 -40.62
C SER A 564 10.81 85.20 -40.42
N ILE A 565 9.75 85.24 -39.61
CA ILE A 565 9.00 86.45 -39.26
C ILE A 565 9.90 87.46 -38.54
N ASN A 566 10.68 87.02 -37.54
CA ASN A 566 11.63 87.89 -36.83
C ASN A 566 12.70 88.47 -37.76
N SER A 567 13.23 87.66 -38.70
CA SER A 567 14.19 88.16 -39.69
C SER A 567 13.56 89.22 -40.62
N THR A 568 12.27 89.07 -40.94
CA THR A 568 11.51 90.01 -41.77
C THR A 568 11.21 91.31 -41.02
N ILE A 569 10.83 91.23 -39.73
CA ILE A 569 10.67 92.39 -38.85
C ILE A 569 11.99 93.17 -38.76
N ASN A 570 13.12 92.48 -38.57
CA ASN A 570 14.44 93.11 -38.49
C ASN A 570 14.82 93.80 -39.82
N ARG A 571 14.52 93.18 -40.97
CA ARG A 571 14.72 93.80 -42.30
C ARG A 571 13.85 95.05 -42.49
N LEU A 572 12.57 94.99 -42.13
CA LEU A 572 11.64 96.12 -42.24
C LEU A 572 11.98 97.25 -41.26
N SER A 573 12.40 96.92 -40.04
CA SER A 573 12.87 97.90 -39.04
C SER A 573 14.17 98.59 -39.47
N ASN A 574 15.11 97.85 -40.06
CA ASN A 574 16.35 98.43 -40.61
C ASN A 574 16.09 99.33 -41.83
N LYS A 575 15.07 99.01 -42.64
CA LYS A 575 14.64 99.83 -43.79
C LYS A 575 13.92 101.10 -43.34
N ALA A 576 13.08 101.02 -42.30
CA ALA A 576 12.41 102.18 -41.71
C ALA A 576 13.38 103.17 -41.01
N GLY A 577 14.54 102.69 -40.54
CA GLY A 577 15.55 103.52 -39.87
C GLY A 577 16.61 104.17 -40.78
N ARG A 578 16.59 103.94 -42.11
CA ARG A 578 17.66 104.38 -43.03
C ARG A 578 17.26 105.30 -44.18
N GLU A 579 16.00 105.74 -44.31
CA GLU A 579 15.60 106.64 -45.41
C GLU A 579 14.72 107.82 -44.98
N GLU A 580 15.14 109.04 -45.33
CA GLU A 580 14.27 110.22 -45.48
C GLU A 580 13.31 110.01 -46.67
N SER A 581 12.31 109.13 -46.49
CA SER A 581 11.31 108.77 -47.50
C SER A 581 9.96 109.42 -47.19
N PRO A 582 9.11 109.71 -48.20
CA PRO A 582 7.88 110.50 -48.05
C PRO A 582 6.90 109.87 -47.05
N ILE A 583 6.24 110.74 -46.28
CA ILE A 583 5.34 110.49 -45.14
C ILE A 583 4.32 109.32 -45.31
N PRO A 584 3.80 108.96 -46.51
CA PRO A 584 2.89 107.82 -46.67
C PRO A 584 3.53 106.43 -46.50
N LEU A 585 4.82 106.28 -46.85
CA LEU A 585 5.49 104.96 -46.93
C LEU A 585 5.91 104.43 -45.53
N ALA A 586 6.22 105.34 -44.61
CA ALA A 586 6.62 105.03 -43.23
C ALA A 586 5.44 104.52 -42.38
N LYS A 587 4.22 105.01 -42.64
CA LYS A 587 3.02 104.60 -41.89
C LYS A 587 2.58 103.17 -42.25
N GLU A 588 2.72 102.78 -43.50
CA GLU A 588 2.39 101.43 -43.97
C GLU A 588 3.41 100.38 -43.50
N THR A 589 4.71 100.72 -43.49
CA THR A 589 5.75 99.85 -42.92
C THR A 589 5.59 99.67 -41.40
N LEU A 590 5.19 100.70 -40.65
CA LEU A 590 4.86 100.57 -39.23
C LEU A 590 3.63 99.69 -38.98
N ARG A 591 2.60 99.79 -39.84
CA ARG A 591 1.41 98.92 -39.78
C ARG A 591 1.76 97.45 -40.05
N GLN A 592 2.62 97.19 -41.02
CA GLN A 592 3.12 95.84 -41.32
C GLN A 592 3.95 95.27 -40.17
N ILE A 593 4.79 96.09 -39.53
CA ILE A 593 5.54 95.67 -38.32
C ILE A 593 4.58 95.33 -37.17
N ALA A 594 3.52 96.11 -36.96
CA ALA A 594 2.52 95.83 -35.92
C ALA A 594 1.79 94.48 -36.14
N LEU A 595 1.33 94.22 -37.37
CA LEU A 595 0.70 92.95 -37.74
C LEU A 595 1.65 91.75 -37.62
N LEU A 596 2.93 91.92 -37.97
CA LEU A 596 3.93 90.87 -37.81
C LEU A 596 4.24 90.61 -36.32
N LYS A 597 4.24 91.63 -35.47
CA LYS A 597 4.39 91.47 -34.01
C LYS A 597 3.21 90.72 -33.39
N GLU A 598 1.98 90.97 -33.86
CA GLU A 598 0.79 90.21 -33.46
C GLU A 598 0.91 88.72 -33.85
N LYS A 599 1.39 88.44 -35.08
CA LYS A 599 1.69 87.05 -35.50
C LYS A 599 2.80 86.39 -34.68
N VAL A 600 3.83 87.15 -34.26
CA VAL A 600 4.87 86.62 -33.35
C VAL A 600 4.26 86.25 -32.00
N ALA A 601 3.39 87.09 -31.43
CA ALA A 601 2.71 86.78 -30.17
C ALA A 601 1.84 85.52 -30.29
N GLY A 602 1.08 85.38 -31.38
CA GLY A 602 0.28 84.17 -31.65
C GLY A 602 1.12 82.91 -31.84
N ALA A 603 2.23 82.99 -32.59
CA ALA A 603 3.15 81.86 -32.76
C ALA A 603 3.88 81.48 -31.45
N GLN A 604 4.19 82.45 -30.58
CA GLN A 604 4.74 82.18 -29.25
C GLN A 604 3.72 81.48 -28.33
N GLU A 605 2.44 81.84 -28.44
CA GLU A 605 1.36 81.20 -27.70
C GLU A 605 1.13 79.75 -28.16
N GLU A 606 1.12 79.50 -29.48
CA GLU A 606 1.06 78.13 -30.05
C GLU A 606 2.24 77.27 -29.59
N ILE A 607 3.48 77.79 -29.70
CA ILE A 607 4.69 77.07 -29.23
C ILE A 607 4.60 76.78 -27.72
N ALA A 608 4.12 77.73 -26.91
CA ALA A 608 3.97 77.52 -25.46
C ALA A 608 2.91 76.44 -25.14
N LYS A 609 1.82 76.38 -25.91
CA LYS A 609 0.78 75.37 -25.80
C LYS A 609 1.30 73.98 -26.20
N ASP A 610 2.04 73.89 -27.30
CA ASP A 610 2.64 72.65 -27.78
C ASP A 610 3.76 72.18 -26.85
N GLU A 611 4.55 73.10 -26.25
CA GLU A 611 5.51 72.78 -25.18
C GLU A 611 4.83 72.22 -23.93
N ALA A 612 3.69 72.78 -23.53
CA ALA A 612 2.91 72.28 -22.40
C ALA A 612 2.34 70.88 -22.70
N GLN A 613 1.87 70.64 -23.93
CA GLN A 613 1.40 69.34 -24.39
C GLN A 613 2.53 68.31 -24.43
N LEU A 614 3.71 68.67 -24.93
CA LEU A 614 4.89 67.80 -24.94
C LEU A 614 5.33 67.43 -23.52
N ARG A 615 5.36 68.38 -22.58
CA ARG A 615 5.64 68.12 -21.16
C ARG A 615 4.63 67.15 -20.56
N ARG A 616 3.35 67.31 -20.90
CA ARG A 616 2.29 66.40 -20.46
C ARG A 616 2.49 64.98 -21.00
N LEU A 617 2.78 64.84 -22.29
CA LEU A 617 3.06 63.53 -22.92
C LEU A 617 4.29 62.85 -22.31
N ASN A 618 5.37 63.60 -22.05
CA ASN A 618 6.55 63.05 -21.38
C ASN A 618 6.22 62.57 -19.95
N LYS A 619 5.37 63.29 -19.21
CA LYS A 619 4.91 62.85 -17.89
C LYS A 619 4.07 61.57 -17.99
N ILE A 620 3.20 61.45 -19.00
CA ILE A 620 2.43 60.23 -19.26
C ILE A 620 3.36 59.06 -19.59
N ALA A 621 4.39 59.25 -20.42
CA ALA A 621 5.34 58.19 -20.75
C ALA A 621 6.06 57.65 -19.50
N VAL A 622 6.55 58.52 -18.61
CA VAL A 622 7.20 58.10 -17.36
C VAL A 622 6.22 57.37 -16.45
N LEU A 623 4.99 57.86 -16.32
CA LEU A 623 3.96 57.18 -15.51
C LEU A 623 3.57 55.83 -16.11
N ALA A 624 3.54 55.72 -17.44
CA ALA A 624 3.23 54.46 -18.13
C ALA A 624 4.36 53.44 -17.95
N GLU A 625 5.62 53.84 -17.99
CA GLU A 625 6.76 52.96 -17.69
C GLU A 625 6.71 52.44 -16.24
N VAL A 626 6.47 53.33 -15.27
CA VAL A 626 6.29 52.95 -13.86
C VAL A 626 5.09 52.01 -13.68
N ALA A 627 3.97 52.28 -14.36
CA ALA A 627 2.79 51.43 -14.34
C ALA A 627 3.06 50.04 -14.92
N GLN A 628 3.81 49.95 -16.02
CA GLN A 628 4.24 48.68 -16.60
C GLN A 628 5.07 47.88 -15.60
N GLU A 629 6.12 48.47 -15.02
CA GLU A 629 6.96 47.79 -14.03
C GLU A 629 6.17 47.28 -12.82
N ASN A 630 5.27 48.12 -12.28
CA ASN A 630 4.42 47.75 -11.14
C ASN A 630 3.43 46.64 -11.52
N ALA A 631 2.83 46.72 -12.71
CA ALA A 631 1.89 45.72 -13.21
C ALA A 631 2.57 44.37 -13.46
N HIS A 632 3.74 44.34 -14.11
CA HIS A 632 4.55 43.14 -14.30
C HIS A 632 4.87 42.46 -12.98
N ARG A 633 5.45 43.22 -12.03
CA ARG A 633 5.81 42.70 -10.71
C ARG A 633 4.59 42.17 -9.96
N THR A 634 3.44 42.83 -10.10
CA THR A 634 2.20 42.42 -9.42
C THR A 634 1.63 41.13 -9.99
N ALA A 635 1.62 40.97 -11.32
CA ALA A 635 1.20 39.72 -11.97
C ALA A 635 2.12 38.56 -11.56
N ASP A 636 3.45 38.76 -11.60
CA ASP A 636 4.41 37.73 -11.18
C ASP A 636 4.24 37.35 -9.70
N LEU A 637 4.01 38.32 -8.81
CA LEU A 637 3.78 38.05 -7.39
C LEU A 637 2.46 37.31 -7.12
N ALA A 638 1.40 37.63 -7.87
CA ALA A 638 0.12 36.93 -7.78
C ALA A 638 0.24 35.49 -8.30
N TYR A 639 0.92 35.31 -9.44
CA TYR A 639 1.26 34.01 -10.00
C TYR A 639 2.09 33.17 -9.02
N ASP A 640 3.16 33.73 -8.45
CA ASP A 640 4.00 33.06 -7.45
C ASP A 640 3.20 32.61 -6.22
N LEU A 641 2.29 33.48 -5.74
CA LEU A 641 1.44 33.17 -4.60
C LEU A 641 0.53 31.96 -4.89
N CYS A 642 0.05 31.85 -6.13
CA CYS A 642 -0.75 30.73 -6.60
C CYS A 642 0.09 29.48 -6.85
N ALA A 643 1.20 29.59 -7.59
CA ALA A 643 2.06 28.48 -7.99
C ALA A 643 2.79 27.80 -6.82
N HIS A 644 3.03 28.54 -5.74
CA HIS A 644 3.73 28.05 -4.55
C HIS A 644 2.88 28.13 -3.28
N ALA A 645 1.56 28.12 -3.42
CA ALA A 645 0.60 28.25 -2.32
C ALA A 645 0.86 27.24 -1.19
N PHE A 646 1.23 25.99 -1.49
CA PHE A 646 1.51 24.96 -0.50
C PHE A 646 2.61 25.38 0.49
N LYS A 647 3.69 25.98 -0.03
CA LYS A 647 4.84 26.41 0.76
C LYS A 647 4.60 27.77 1.42
N ILE A 648 4.02 28.71 0.68
CA ILE A 648 3.82 30.09 1.14
C ILE A 648 2.75 30.15 2.23
N CYS A 649 1.64 29.42 2.07
CA CYS A 649 0.50 29.43 3.00
C CYS A 649 0.63 28.42 4.14
N ARG A 650 1.82 27.81 4.32
CA ARG A 650 2.02 26.67 5.24
C ARG A 650 1.75 26.96 6.71
N ASN A 651 1.89 28.22 7.14
CA ASN A 651 1.55 28.65 8.49
C ASN A 651 0.20 29.40 8.56
N GLY A 652 -0.62 29.27 7.52
CA GLY A 652 -1.99 29.76 7.49
C GLY A 652 -2.21 31.09 6.80
N ILE A 653 -3.50 31.41 6.68
CA ILE A 653 -4.03 32.62 6.04
C ILE A 653 -5.00 33.27 7.04
N VAL A 654 -4.76 34.55 7.34
CA VAL A 654 -5.59 35.32 8.28
C VAL A 654 -6.03 36.63 7.64
N PRO A 655 -7.35 36.92 7.58
CA PRO A 655 -7.82 38.20 7.05
C PRO A 655 -7.46 39.35 7.99
N LEU A 656 -6.81 40.38 7.44
CA LEU A 656 -6.40 41.60 8.14
C LEU A 656 -7.48 42.67 8.10
N ASP A 657 -8.46 42.56 7.21
CA ASP A 657 -9.62 43.45 7.14
C ASP A 657 -10.94 42.68 7.03
N ASN A 658 -12.06 43.41 7.02
CA ASN A 658 -13.39 42.81 6.83
C ASN A 658 -13.85 42.86 5.36
N LYS A 659 -13.14 43.63 4.52
CA LYS A 659 -13.45 43.79 3.09
C LYS A 659 -12.83 42.68 2.24
N GLY A 660 -11.86 41.94 2.78
CA GLY A 660 -11.16 40.88 2.08
C GLY A 660 -10.09 41.43 1.14
N ASP A 661 -9.54 42.61 1.43
CA ASP A 661 -8.50 43.25 0.63
C ASP A 661 -7.12 43.12 1.28
N ALA A 662 -7.02 42.58 2.50
CA ALA A 662 -5.74 42.38 3.19
C ALA A 662 -5.69 41.03 3.92
N TYR A 663 -4.58 40.30 3.75
CA TYR A 663 -4.36 38.99 4.36
C TYR A 663 -2.94 38.87 4.92
N LEU A 664 -2.78 38.25 6.07
CA LEU A 664 -1.50 37.76 6.57
C LEU A 664 -1.31 36.33 6.06
N ILE A 665 -0.18 36.07 5.40
CA ILE A 665 0.13 34.79 4.75
C ILE A 665 1.38 34.20 5.38
N GLY A 666 1.26 32.95 5.84
CA GLY A 666 2.39 32.15 6.34
C GLY A 666 3.09 32.75 7.56
N ASN A 667 2.47 33.71 8.25
CA ASN A 667 3.06 34.54 9.31
C ASN A 667 4.36 35.26 8.89
N LYS A 668 4.55 35.48 7.58
CA LYS A 668 5.80 36.05 7.03
C LYS A 668 5.55 37.29 6.17
N SER A 669 4.49 37.31 5.39
CA SER A 669 4.17 38.40 4.48
C SER A 669 2.70 38.80 4.58
N CYS A 670 2.41 40.06 4.25
CA CYS A 670 1.05 40.54 4.09
C CYS A 670 0.73 40.62 2.60
N PHE A 671 -0.43 40.17 2.18
CA PHE A 671 -0.96 40.38 0.84
C PHE A 671 -2.04 41.45 0.87
N PHE A 672 -1.91 42.42 -0.02
CA PHE A 672 -2.80 43.56 -0.17
C PHE A 672 -3.35 43.56 -1.59
N ALA A 673 -4.64 43.28 -1.73
CA ALA A 673 -5.30 43.14 -3.02
C ALA A 673 -5.45 44.51 -3.71
N SER A 674 -5.15 44.56 -5.01
CA SER A 674 -5.39 45.73 -5.85
C SER A 674 -6.29 45.34 -7.03
N ARG A 675 -7.60 45.48 -6.83
CA ARG A 675 -8.61 44.96 -7.77
C ARG A 675 -9.01 45.94 -8.86
N LYS A 676 -8.64 47.22 -8.74
CA LYS A 676 -9.04 48.25 -9.70
C LYS A 676 -7.94 48.42 -10.75
N PRO A 677 -8.16 48.07 -12.03
CA PRO A 677 -7.18 48.29 -13.08
C PRO A 677 -7.00 49.79 -13.36
N LEU A 678 -5.88 50.14 -13.99
CA LEU A 678 -5.67 51.47 -14.56
C LEU A 678 -6.61 51.73 -15.74
N SER A 679 -7.04 52.98 -15.87
CA SER A 679 -7.73 53.53 -17.04
C SER A 679 -6.90 54.65 -17.67
N GLU A 680 -7.17 54.98 -18.94
CA GLU A 680 -6.54 56.14 -19.59
C GLU A 680 -6.78 57.44 -18.81
N ALA A 681 -7.94 57.58 -18.17
CA ALA A 681 -8.31 58.76 -17.39
C ALA A 681 -7.38 58.97 -16.18
N ASP A 682 -6.90 57.90 -15.55
CA ASP A 682 -6.01 57.96 -14.38
C ASP A 682 -4.67 58.61 -14.74
N PHE A 683 -4.13 58.33 -15.95
CA PHE A 683 -2.93 59.00 -16.46
C PHE A 683 -3.17 60.50 -16.69
N LEU A 684 -4.31 60.84 -17.29
CA LEU A 684 -4.64 62.24 -17.59
C LEU A 684 -4.85 63.04 -16.30
N GLU A 685 -5.49 62.45 -15.28
CA GLU A 685 -5.68 63.08 -13.98
C GLU A 685 -4.37 63.27 -13.22
N ALA A 686 -3.49 62.26 -13.23
CA ALA A 686 -2.15 62.35 -12.62
C ALA A 686 -1.28 63.46 -13.26
N THR A 687 -1.58 63.85 -14.51
CA THR A 687 -0.88 64.97 -15.16
C THR A 687 -1.39 66.37 -14.77
N LYS A 688 -2.59 66.50 -14.17
CA LYS A 688 -3.19 67.81 -13.83
C LYS A 688 -2.66 68.46 -12.54
N GLY A 689 -1.96 67.71 -11.67
CA GLY A 689 -1.38 68.25 -10.44
C GLY A 689 -0.18 69.17 -10.70
N ASN A 690 -0.20 70.37 -10.10
CA ASN A 690 0.90 71.33 -10.13
C ASN A 690 2.08 70.85 -9.27
N ASP A 691 3.27 70.94 -9.86
CA ASP A 691 4.60 70.91 -9.26
C ASP A 691 5.23 69.61 -8.76
N LYS A 692 6.41 69.36 -9.38
CA LYS A 692 7.43 68.32 -9.18
C LYS A 692 6.97 66.91 -9.55
N LEU A 693 7.91 66.13 -10.08
CA LEU A 693 7.87 64.67 -10.24
C LEU A 693 7.74 63.94 -8.87
N GLY A 694 6.99 64.50 -7.93
CA GLY A 694 6.67 63.88 -6.65
C GLY A 694 5.69 62.74 -6.89
N LEU A 695 6.22 61.61 -7.38
CA LEU A 695 5.56 60.33 -7.20
C LEU A 695 5.15 60.25 -5.72
N PRO A 696 3.91 59.85 -5.41
CA PRO A 696 3.42 59.82 -4.03
C PRO A 696 4.40 59.09 -3.12
N ALA A 697 4.61 59.61 -1.91
CA ALA A 697 5.62 59.17 -0.97
C ALA A 697 5.63 57.65 -0.76
N GLU A 698 6.80 57.11 -0.39
CA GLU A 698 7.02 55.71 -0.04
C GLU A 698 6.23 55.32 1.22
N SER A 699 4.93 55.06 1.05
CA SER A 699 4.18 54.27 2.01
C SER A 699 4.51 52.79 1.79
N PRO A 700 4.80 52.00 2.84
CA PRO A 700 5.02 50.56 2.72
C PRO A 700 3.78 49.81 2.20
N VAL A 701 2.60 50.46 2.23
CA VAL A 701 1.33 49.94 1.72
C VAL A 701 0.79 50.94 0.68
N ASN A 702 1.50 51.08 -0.44
CA ASN A 702 1.01 51.86 -1.58
C ASN A 702 0.52 50.91 -2.69
N GLN A 703 -0.79 50.88 -2.90
CA GLN A 703 -1.46 50.03 -3.89
C GLN A 703 -1.77 50.77 -5.20
N TYR A 704 -1.24 51.98 -5.36
CA TYR A 704 -1.51 52.80 -6.53
C TYR A 704 -0.55 52.45 -7.67
N TRP A 705 -1.09 52.06 -8.82
CA TRP A 705 -0.30 51.60 -9.96
C TRP A 705 0.71 52.63 -10.50
N LEU A 706 0.44 53.93 -10.34
CA LEU A 706 1.36 55.01 -10.77
C LEU A 706 2.32 55.45 -9.64
N ALA A 707 2.36 54.75 -8.51
CA ALA A 707 3.35 55.01 -7.46
C ALA A 707 4.75 54.55 -7.90
N ARG A 708 5.81 55.17 -7.35
CA ARG A 708 7.19 54.85 -7.72
C ARG A 708 7.56 53.37 -7.55
N SER A 709 6.99 52.73 -6.53
CA SER A 709 7.14 51.30 -6.29
C SER A 709 5.88 50.81 -5.60
N MET A 710 5.12 49.96 -6.28
CA MET A 710 3.99 49.24 -5.70
C MET A 710 4.48 47.93 -5.09
N ASN A 711 4.00 47.61 -3.90
CA ASN A 711 4.27 46.32 -3.25
C ASN A 711 2.97 45.74 -2.68
N ILE A 712 2.42 44.77 -3.39
CA ILE A 712 1.22 44.04 -2.95
C ILE A 712 1.53 42.92 -1.95
N ARG A 713 2.81 42.54 -1.77
CA ARG A 713 3.23 41.47 -0.87
C ARG A 713 4.43 41.86 0.03
N PRO A 714 4.32 42.90 0.87
CA PRO A 714 5.40 43.29 1.77
C PRO A 714 5.62 42.25 2.88
N ASP A 715 6.88 42.10 3.31
CA ASP A 715 7.24 41.29 4.47
C ASP A 715 6.69 41.92 5.75
N VAL A 716 6.27 41.10 6.70
CA VAL A 716 5.69 41.55 7.97
C VAL A 716 6.65 42.50 8.71
N ASP A 717 7.94 42.21 8.71
CA ASP A 717 8.96 43.07 9.33
C ASP A 717 9.02 44.46 8.68
N SER A 718 8.82 44.54 7.36
CA SER A 718 8.80 45.82 6.63
C SER A 718 7.56 46.65 6.95
N VAL A 719 6.41 46.00 7.15
CA VAL A 719 5.16 46.66 7.55
C VAL A 719 5.24 47.16 8.98
N LEU A 720 5.73 46.33 9.91
CA LEU A 720 5.82 46.66 11.34
C LEU A 720 6.92 47.69 11.68
N LYS A 721 7.98 47.80 10.87
CA LYS A 721 9.01 48.85 11.06
C LYS A 721 8.46 50.27 10.92
N ASN A 722 7.42 50.44 10.11
CA ASN A 722 6.90 51.73 9.72
C ASN A 722 5.60 52.12 10.44
N LEU A 723 5.03 51.21 11.25
CA LEU A 723 3.76 51.40 11.94
C LEU A 723 3.92 51.08 13.43
N ASP A 724 3.55 52.01 14.30
CA ASP A 724 3.53 51.75 15.75
C ASP A 724 2.24 50.97 16.11
N PRO A 725 2.33 49.71 16.58
CA PRO A 725 1.18 48.90 16.93
C PRO A 725 0.38 49.41 18.13
N ALA A 726 0.88 50.40 18.88
CA ALA A 726 0.08 51.08 19.90
C ALA A 726 -0.98 52.02 19.30
N TYR A 727 -0.76 52.49 18.07
CA TYR A 727 -1.60 53.51 17.42
C TYR A 727 -2.19 53.05 16.08
N ASP A 728 -1.61 52.01 15.45
CA ASP A 728 -2.08 51.47 14.19
C ASP A 728 -2.85 50.14 14.37
N PRO A 729 -4.15 50.09 13.98
CA PRO A 729 -4.99 48.90 14.14
C PRO A 729 -4.55 47.72 13.27
N LEU A 730 -3.90 47.95 12.13
CA LEU A 730 -3.36 46.90 11.26
C LEU A 730 -2.15 46.24 11.92
N ALA A 731 -1.22 47.05 12.44
CA ALA A 731 -0.03 46.54 13.13
C ALA A 731 -0.40 45.77 14.42
N ALA A 732 -1.41 46.24 15.16
CA ALA A 732 -1.98 45.51 16.30
C ALA A 732 -2.57 44.15 15.89
N LYS A 733 -3.35 44.11 14.80
CA LYS A 733 -3.98 42.88 14.29
C LYS A 733 -2.95 41.86 13.78
N ILE A 734 -1.91 42.31 13.07
CA ILE A 734 -0.79 41.45 12.64
C ILE A 734 -0.11 40.82 13.85
N LYS A 735 0.25 41.61 14.87
CA LYS A 735 0.88 41.09 16.10
C LYS A 735 -0.03 40.11 16.85
N SER A 736 -1.35 40.37 16.89
CA SER A 736 -2.32 39.44 17.48
C SER A 736 -2.38 38.12 16.71
N ALA A 737 -2.49 38.19 15.38
CA ALA A 737 -2.58 37.00 14.53
C ALA A 737 -1.32 36.13 14.61
N MET A 738 -0.12 36.73 14.68
CA MET A 738 1.13 35.97 14.86
C MET A 738 1.21 35.28 16.23
N LYS A 739 0.66 35.90 17.28
CA LYS A 739 0.58 35.31 18.63
C LYS A 739 -0.47 34.19 18.73
N GLU A 740 -1.54 34.27 17.93
CA GLU A 740 -2.57 33.25 17.83
C GLU A 740 -2.15 32.01 17.02
N SER A 741 -0.88 31.90 16.59
CA SER A 741 -0.38 30.71 15.91
C SER A 741 -0.59 29.47 16.79
N LEU A 742 -1.60 28.67 16.41
CA LEU A 742 -2.03 27.51 17.17
C LEU A 742 -1.18 26.30 16.77
N ASN A 743 -0.41 25.78 17.73
CA ASN A 743 0.16 24.44 17.65
C ASN A 743 -0.96 23.41 17.88
N LEU A 744 -1.76 23.12 16.84
CA LEU A 744 -2.70 22.00 16.89
C LEU A 744 -1.92 20.68 16.78
N PRO A 745 -2.14 19.72 17.70
CA PRO A 745 -1.44 18.45 17.66
C PRO A 745 -1.77 17.70 16.35
N PRO A 746 -0.76 17.18 15.63
CA PRO A 746 -0.98 16.42 14.41
C PRO A 746 -1.86 15.19 14.63
N PHE A 747 -2.45 14.69 13.54
CA PHE A 747 -2.73 13.27 13.48
C PHE A 747 -1.44 12.47 13.60
N THR A 748 -1.46 11.47 14.47
CA THR A 748 -0.40 10.48 14.55
C THR A 748 -0.75 9.36 13.58
N PRO A 749 0.11 9.06 12.59
CA PRO A 749 -0.05 7.86 11.78
C PRO A 749 -0.17 6.63 12.67
N LEU A 750 -1.01 5.68 12.29
CA LEU A 750 -1.24 4.46 13.07
C LEU A 750 -1.14 3.23 12.17
N CYS A 751 -0.32 2.28 12.58
CA CYS A 751 -0.29 0.94 12.01
C CYS A 751 -0.70 -0.06 13.08
N VAL A 752 -1.79 -0.77 12.83
CA VAL A 752 -2.35 -1.82 13.70
C VAL A 752 -2.11 -3.17 13.01
N VAL A 753 -1.54 -4.13 13.74
CA VAL A 753 -1.26 -5.47 13.22
C VAL A 753 -1.99 -6.53 14.05
N LEU A 754 -2.84 -7.29 13.37
CA LEU A 754 -3.50 -8.47 13.92
C LEU A 754 -2.64 -9.69 13.58
N ASP A 755 -2.03 -10.29 14.60
CA ASP A 755 -1.13 -11.42 14.48
C ASP A 755 -1.88 -12.74 14.68
N SER A 756 -1.77 -13.66 13.71
CA SER A 756 -2.33 -15.01 13.81
C SER A 756 -1.81 -15.75 15.05
N GLN A 757 -0.53 -15.62 15.41
CA GLN A 757 0.05 -16.31 16.57
C GLN A 757 -0.52 -15.81 17.90
N ALA A 758 -0.89 -14.52 17.97
CA ALA A 758 -1.54 -13.94 19.13
C ALA A 758 -2.93 -14.58 19.37
N VAL A 759 -3.68 -14.83 18.28
CA VAL A 759 -4.96 -15.56 18.34
C VAL A 759 -4.75 -17.01 18.78
N ASN A 760 -3.78 -17.71 18.19
CA ASN A 760 -3.49 -19.11 18.49
C ASN A 760 -3.05 -19.31 19.95
N SER A 761 -2.27 -18.38 20.50
CA SER A 761 -1.76 -18.45 21.89
C SER A 761 -2.74 -17.94 22.95
N GLY A 762 -3.89 -17.41 22.53
CA GLY A 762 -4.90 -16.83 23.42
C GLY A 762 -4.56 -15.46 23.99
N LYS A 763 -3.56 -14.78 23.45
CA LYS A 763 -3.20 -13.39 23.77
C LYS A 763 -3.70 -12.45 22.68
N ALA A 764 -5.02 -12.38 22.52
CA ALA A 764 -5.69 -11.68 21.42
C ALA A 764 -5.65 -10.15 21.52
N GLU A 765 -4.46 -9.55 21.55
CA GLU A 765 -4.24 -8.11 21.52
C GLU A 765 -3.55 -7.69 20.21
N PRO A 766 -3.95 -6.57 19.61
CA PRO A 766 -3.30 -6.05 18.40
C PRO A 766 -1.93 -5.45 18.75
N LEU A 767 -0.98 -5.59 17.81
CA LEU A 767 0.31 -4.91 17.89
C LEU A 767 0.20 -3.52 17.25
N PHE A 768 0.87 -2.53 17.86
CA PHE A 768 0.94 -1.17 17.35
C PHE A 768 2.36 -0.86 16.90
N CYS A 769 2.51 -0.31 15.70
CA CYS A 769 3.83 -0.02 15.13
C CYS A 769 4.01 1.48 14.87
N ASN A 770 5.16 2.01 15.31
CA ASN A 770 5.62 3.38 15.03
C ASN A 770 6.38 3.50 13.70
N SER A 771 6.64 2.38 13.02
CA SER A 771 7.12 2.30 11.63
C SER A 771 6.22 1.34 10.87
N TYR A 772 6.13 1.48 9.55
CA TYR A 772 5.39 0.54 8.73
C TYR A 772 6.35 -0.58 8.28
N PRO A 773 6.31 -1.80 8.86
CA PRO A 773 7.37 -2.81 8.63
C PRO A 773 7.29 -3.48 7.25
N PHE A 774 6.12 -3.44 6.62
CA PHE A 774 5.82 -4.15 5.38
C PHE A 774 6.02 -3.31 4.11
N PHE A 775 6.91 -2.30 4.17
CA PHE A 775 7.28 -1.52 3.00
C PHE A 775 7.98 -2.39 1.94
N LYS A 776 7.96 -1.97 0.68
CA LYS A 776 8.55 -2.63 -0.50
C LYS A 776 8.06 -4.06 -0.78
N ILE A 777 7.00 -4.52 -0.13
CA ILE A 777 6.34 -5.75 -0.51
C ILE A 777 5.56 -5.49 -1.80
N PHE A 778 5.84 -6.27 -2.85
CA PHE A 778 5.10 -6.22 -4.11
C PHE A 778 3.84 -7.09 -4.04
N ILE A 779 2.90 -6.89 -4.97
CA ILE A 779 1.73 -7.73 -5.16
C ILE A 779 2.15 -8.88 -6.09
N PRO A 780 2.27 -10.13 -5.62
CA PRO A 780 2.69 -11.25 -6.46
C PRO A 780 1.66 -11.56 -7.55
N ASN A 781 2.10 -12.23 -8.60
CA ASN A 781 1.22 -12.72 -9.66
C ASN A 781 0.07 -13.56 -9.06
N GLY A 782 -1.16 -13.31 -9.53
CA GLY A 782 -2.38 -13.95 -9.07
C GLY A 782 -3.03 -13.31 -7.83
N GLN A 783 -2.35 -12.40 -7.12
CA GLN A 783 -2.87 -11.72 -5.92
C GLN A 783 -3.62 -10.43 -6.27
N PHE A 784 -4.36 -9.90 -5.29
CA PHE A 784 -5.31 -8.81 -5.53
C PHE A 784 -4.94 -7.47 -4.89
N LEU A 785 -5.34 -6.41 -5.57
CA LEU A 785 -5.38 -5.03 -5.09
C LEU A 785 -6.80 -4.51 -5.22
N TYR A 786 -7.33 -3.87 -4.19
CA TYR A 786 -8.60 -3.14 -4.26
C TYR A 786 -8.38 -1.67 -4.00
N TYR A 787 -9.10 -0.85 -4.75
CA TYR A 787 -9.11 0.60 -4.56
C TYR A 787 -10.52 1.16 -4.65
N CYS A 788 -10.86 1.99 -3.67
CA CYS A 788 -12.10 2.77 -3.62
C CYS A 788 -11.78 4.24 -3.38
N GLN A 789 -12.06 5.05 -4.39
CA GLN A 789 -12.05 6.50 -4.27
C GLN A 789 -13.26 6.95 -3.44
N HIS A 790 -13.04 7.88 -2.51
CA HIS A 790 -14.04 8.38 -1.56
C HIS A 790 -14.79 7.26 -0.81
N ALA A 791 -14.04 6.33 -0.23
CA ALA A 791 -14.55 5.25 0.60
C ALA A 791 -15.39 5.77 1.78
N ALA A 792 -14.82 6.66 2.60
CA ALA A 792 -15.47 7.21 3.79
C ALA A 792 -15.51 8.73 3.79
N GLU A 793 -16.44 9.30 4.55
CA GLU A 793 -16.60 10.74 4.72
C GLU A 793 -16.58 11.10 6.21
N THR A 794 -15.81 12.13 6.57
CA THR A 794 -15.71 12.65 7.95
C THR A 794 -15.96 14.16 8.00
N GLY A 795 -16.36 14.69 9.15
CA GLY A 795 -16.63 16.12 9.32
C GLY A 795 -18.02 16.54 8.82
N THR A 796 -18.41 17.79 9.07
CA THR A 796 -19.79 18.25 8.83
C THR A 796 -19.92 19.38 7.81
N ASN A 797 -18.95 20.29 7.69
CA ASN A 797 -18.95 21.30 6.63
C ASN A 797 -17.61 22.11 6.57
N PRO A 798 -16.79 21.99 5.52
CA PRO A 798 -16.86 20.96 4.49
C PRO A 798 -16.53 19.58 5.09
N SER A 799 -17.10 18.55 4.49
CA SER A 799 -16.72 17.18 4.80
C SER A 799 -15.42 16.80 4.08
N VAL A 800 -14.83 15.68 4.49
CA VAL A 800 -13.55 15.17 3.99
C VAL A 800 -13.74 13.74 3.54
N TYR A 801 -13.37 13.44 2.30
CA TYR A 801 -13.35 12.11 1.72
C TYR A 801 -12.03 11.40 1.97
N TRP A 802 -12.11 10.13 2.29
CA TRP A 802 -10.96 9.23 2.48
C TRP A 802 -10.98 8.14 1.43
N SER A 803 -9.81 7.74 0.91
CA SER A 803 -9.70 6.64 -0.05
C SER A 803 -9.30 5.35 0.67
N ALA A 804 -9.88 4.23 0.26
CA ALA A 804 -9.51 2.91 0.77
C ALA A 804 -8.66 2.14 -0.24
N LEU A 805 -7.57 1.55 0.23
CA LEU A 805 -6.66 0.71 -0.54
C LEU A 805 -6.47 -0.60 0.21
N ILE A 806 -6.59 -1.72 -0.49
CA ILE A 806 -6.49 -3.05 0.12
C ILE A 806 -5.55 -3.92 -0.70
N ARG A 807 -4.67 -4.67 -0.04
CA ARG A 807 -3.91 -5.75 -0.66
C ARG A 807 -4.30 -7.08 -0.04
N ASP A 808 -4.51 -8.07 -0.90
CA ASP A 808 -4.76 -9.44 -0.50
C ASP A 808 -3.71 -10.34 -1.16
N LEU A 809 -2.74 -10.79 -0.36
CA LEU A 809 -1.58 -11.56 -0.82
C LEU A 809 -1.78 -13.07 -0.64
N VAL A 810 -2.93 -13.48 -0.10
CA VAL A 810 -3.22 -14.86 0.31
C VAL A 810 -4.49 -15.44 -0.32
N ALA A 811 -5.24 -14.64 -1.08
CA ALA A 811 -6.48 -15.05 -1.72
C ALA A 811 -6.33 -16.23 -2.69
N TYR A 812 -5.30 -16.24 -3.54
CA TYR A 812 -5.11 -17.29 -4.56
C TYR A 812 -3.87 -18.13 -4.28
N ARG A 813 -4.03 -19.45 -4.14
CA ARG A 813 -2.94 -20.39 -3.77
C ARG A 813 -2.37 -21.24 -4.92
N GLY A 814 -2.91 -21.14 -6.14
CA GLY A 814 -2.37 -21.85 -7.31
C GLY A 814 -1.06 -21.26 -7.86
N ASN A 815 -0.19 -22.08 -8.44
CA ASN A 815 1.08 -21.70 -9.11
C ASN A 815 2.06 -20.85 -8.27
N GLY A 816 2.08 -21.00 -6.94
CA GLY A 816 3.04 -20.34 -6.04
C GLY A 816 2.58 -18.99 -5.48
N GLY A 817 1.37 -18.52 -5.80
CA GLY A 817 0.71 -17.42 -5.09
C GLY A 817 0.17 -17.86 -3.73
N GLY A 818 -0.12 -16.92 -2.83
CA GLY A 818 -1.04 -17.16 -1.71
C GLY A 818 -0.42 -17.49 -0.35
N SER A 819 0.80 -17.02 -0.07
CA SER A 819 1.47 -17.18 1.22
C SER A 819 1.80 -15.84 1.87
N PRO A 820 1.79 -15.74 3.21
CA PRO A 820 2.25 -14.53 3.90
C PRO A 820 3.68 -14.17 3.48
N ILE A 821 3.93 -12.90 3.18
CA ILE A 821 5.24 -12.41 2.74
C ILE A 821 5.97 -11.80 3.91
N SER A 822 7.18 -12.29 4.19
CA SER A 822 8.01 -11.76 5.28
C SER A 822 8.23 -10.25 5.16
N SER A 823 8.23 -9.57 6.31
CA SER A 823 8.60 -8.16 6.40
C SER A 823 10.01 -7.92 5.87
N THR A 824 10.23 -6.73 5.31
CA THR A 824 11.60 -6.27 4.97
C THR A 824 12.43 -5.89 6.19
N GLU A 825 11.79 -5.65 7.33
CA GLU A 825 12.45 -5.42 8.60
C GLU A 825 12.52 -6.72 9.41
N GLU A 826 13.73 -7.22 9.60
CA GLU A 826 13.98 -8.34 10.50
C GLU A 826 13.53 -7.99 11.94
N ASP A 827 12.89 -8.96 12.59
CA ASP A 827 12.50 -8.88 14.00
C ASP A 827 11.62 -7.68 14.39
N TRP A 828 10.85 -7.12 13.44
CA TRP A 828 9.97 -5.96 13.68
C TRP A 828 8.98 -6.20 14.83
N CYS A 829 8.50 -7.44 15.00
CA CYS A 829 7.58 -7.83 16.06
C CYS A 829 8.24 -7.82 17.46
N LYS A 830 9.54 -8.14 17.56
CA LYS A 830 10.29 -8.17 18.83
C LYS A 830 10.55 -6.76 19.36
N LYS A 831 10.77 -5.78 18.47
CA LYS A 831 11.01 -4.37 18.83
C LYS A 831 9.80 -3.71 19.51
N GLN A 832 8.60 -4.25 19.33
CA GLN A 832 7.34 -3.73 19.86
C GLN A 832 6.84 -4.48 21.11
N GLY A 833 7.68 -5.33 21.73
CA GLY A 833 7.31 -6.09 22.93
C GLY A 833 6.47 -7.35 22.68
N GLY A 834 6.33 -7.79 21.42
CA GLY A 834 5.72 -9.08 21.08
C GLY A 834 6.55 -10.28 21.56
N THR A 835 5.89 -11.38 21.96
CA THR A 835 6.56 -12.59 22.51
C THR A 835 6.99 -13.63 21.45
N PHE A 836 8.13 -14.28 21.72
CA PHE A 836 8.73 -15.53 21.18
C PHE A 836 8.24 -16.12 19.84
N GLY A 837 9.05 -15.99 18.78
CA GLY A 837 8.86 -16.73 17.54
C GLY A 837 9.50 -16.07 16.31
N VAL A 838 9.09 -16.56 15.13
CA VAL A 838 9.33 -15.93 13.82
C VAL A 838 8.27 -14.85 13.62
N CYS A 839 8.65 -13.62 13.25
CA CYS A 839 7.67 -12.55 13.04
C CYS A 839 6.69 -12.90 11.91
N PRO A 840 5.40 -12.52 12.03
CA PRO A 840 4.41 -12.82 11.01
C PRO A 840 4.67 -12.06 9.72
N GLY A 841 4.45 -12.74 8.59
CA GLY A 841 4.49 -12.16 7.25
C GLY A 841 3.17 -11.46 6.93
N LEU A 842 3.20 -10.47 6.03
CA LEU A 842 2.01 -9.78 5.55
C LEU A 842 1.14 -10.75 4.73
N ALA A 843 -0.08 -10.99 5.19
CA ALA A 843 -1.09 -11.72 4.43
C ALA A 843 -2.06 -10.76 3.75
N CYS A 844 -2.57 -9.79 4.50
CA CYS A 844 -3.60 -8.86 4.06
C CYS A 844 -3.33 -7.47 4.64
N GLU A 845 -3.73 -6.44 3.91
CA GLU A 845 -3.61 -5.06 4.36
C GLU A 845 -4.82 -4.23 3.95
N PHE A 846 -5.35 -3.45 4.88
CA PHE A 846 -6.29 -2.38 4.63
C PHE A 846 -5.63 -1.04 4.97
N GLN A 847 -5.75 -0.05 4.08
CA GLN A 847 -5.28 1.30 4.32
C GLN A 847 -6.38 2.31 4.05
N LEU A 848 -6.50 3.29 4.95
CA LEU A 848 -7.33 4.47 4.74
C LEU A 848 -6.43 5.70 4.65
N ARG A 849 -6.47 6.41 3.52
CA ARG A 849 -5.48 7.45 3.18
C ARG A 849 -6.04 8.61 2.34
N THR A 850 -5.22 9.65 2.22
CA THR A 850 -5.41 10.86 1.42
C THR A 850 -6.77 11.51 1.65
N PRO A 851 -6.95 12.13 2.82
CA PRO A 851 -8.13 12.95 3.06
C PRO A 851 -8.16 14.11 2.08
N LEU A 852 -9.29 14.29 1.40
CA LEU A 852 -9.55 15.41 0.49
C LEU A 852 -10.85 16.12 0.88
N PRO A 853 -10.89 17.45 0.83
CA PRO A 853 -12.11 18.18 1.12
C PRO A 853 -13.16 17.95 0.04
N ASN A 854 -14.41 17.78 0.45
CA ASN A 854 -15.56 17.79 -0.44
C ASN A 854 -15.97 19.25 -0.72
N LEU A 855 -15.68 19.74 -1.91
CA LEU A 855 -15.85 21.14 -2.28
C LEU A 855 -16.91 21.30 -3.37
N SER A 856 -18.19 21.28 -3.00
CA SER A 856 -19.28 21.45 -3.97
C SER A 856 -19.40 22.87 -4.54
N ASN A 857 -18.80 23.88 -3.89
CA ASN A 857 -19.05 25.31 -4.17
C ASN A 857 -17.77 26.12 -4.49
N PHE A 858 -16.64 25.47 -4.77
CA PHE A 858 -15.42 26.19 -5.16
C PHE A 858 -15.35 26.36 -6.68
N PRO A 859 -14.92 27.52 -7.20
CA PRO A 859 -14.85 27.77 -8.63
C PRO A 859 -13.79 26.87 -9.28
N ALA A 860 -14.22 25.77 -9.87
CA ALA A 860 -13.35 24.91 -10.65
C ALA A 860 -12.93 25.66 -11.92
N GLY A 861 -11.62 25.71 -12.18
CA GLY A 861 -11.06 26.26 -13.42
C GLY A 861 -10.62 27.73 -13.37
N SER A 862 -10.68 28.43 -12.23
CA SER A 862 -10.01 29.73 -12.12
C SER A 862 -8.49 29.55 -12.15
N SER A 863 -7.82 30.33 -13.00
CA SER A 863 -6.37 30.32 -13.16
C SER A 863 -5.80 31.74 -13.10
N VAL A 864 -4.58 31.85 -12.58
CA VAL A 864 -3.78 33.08 -12.52
C VAL A 864 -2.75 33.00 -13.65
N SER A 865 -2.50 34.11 -14.35
CA SER A 865 -1.60 34.14 -15.50
C SER A 865 -0.44 35.12 -15.29
N ASN A 866 0.79 34.67 -15.54
CA ASN A 866 1.91 35.62 -15.56
C ASN A 866 1.97 36.40 -16.89
N GLU A 867 2.91 37.33 -17.01
CA GLU A 867 3.10 38.11 -18.24
C GLU A 867 3.38 37.23 -19.46
N ALA A 868 4.11 36.13 -19.28
CA ALA A 868 4.44 35.18 -20.36
C ALA A 868 3.21 34.39 -20.87
N GLY A 869 2.05 34.54 -20.21
CA GLY A 869 0.82 33.82 -20.53
C GLY A 869 0.78 32.40 -19.97
N GLU A 870 1.71 32.04 -19.07
CA GLU A 870 1.64 30.78 -18.34
C GLU A 870 0.48 30.84 -17.34
N GLN A 871 -0.33 29.78 -17.31
CA GLN A 871 -1.52 29.72 -16.46
C GLN A 871 -1.33 28.71 -15.33
N MET A 872 -1.73 29.11 -14.12
CA MET A 872 -1.72 28.25 -12.94
C MET A 872 -3.13 28.16 -12.34
N PRO A 873 -3.74 26.96 -12.23
CA PRO A 873 -5.03 26.81 -11.57
C PRO A 873 -4.92 27.13 -10.07
N GLN A 874 -5.89 27.89 -9.55
CA GLN A 874 -5.96 28.25 -8.14
C GLN A 874 -6.35 27.07 -7.24
N VAL A 875 -7.19 26.17 -7.76
CA VAL A 875 -7.50 24.88 -7.14
C VAL A 875 -7.00 23.81 -8.12
N PRO A 876 -5.78 23.29 -7.94
CA PRO A 876 -5.21 22.34 -8.89
C PRO A 876 -5.96 21.00 -8.84
N PRO A 877 -5.97 20.24 -9.95
CA PRO A 877 -6.43 18.86 -9.91
C PRO A 877 -5.50 18.01 -9.03
N VAL A 878 -6.06 16.99 -8.39
CA VAL A 878 -5.29 16.01 -7.62
C VAL A 878 -4.45 15.19 -8.61
N PRO A 879 -3.10 15.15 -8.45
CA PRO A 879 -2.25 14.42 -9.36
C PRO A 879 -2.37 12.93 -9.06
N ALA A 880 -2.13 12.08 -10.06
CA ALA A 880 -2.38 10.66 -9.94
C ALA A 880 -1.51 9.97 -8.87
N ASP A 881 -0.32 10.51 -8.59
CA ASP A 881 0.63 10.03 -7.60
C ASP A 881 0.29 10.43 -6.15
N MET A 882 -0.71 11.29 -5.94
CA MET A 882 -1.16 11.70 -4.61
C MET A 882 -2.18 10.71 -4.03
N LEU A 883 -1.69 9.58 -3.49
CA LEU A 883 -2.53 8.51 -2.96
C LEU A 883 -2.31 8.10 -1.51
#